data_AF-A0A6P0UGZ9-F1
#
_entry.id   AF-A0A6P0UGZ9-F1
#
_cell.length_a   1.000
_cell.length_b   1.000
_cell.length_c   1.000
_cell.angle_alpha   90.00
_cell.angle_beta   90.00
_cell.angle_gamma   90.00
#
_symmetry.space_group_name_H-M   'P 1'
#
loop_
_entity.id
_entity.type
_entity.pdbx_description
1 polymer ?
#
loop_
_entity_poly.entity_id
_entity_poly.type
_entity_poly.pdbx_seq_one_letter_code
_entity_poly.pdbx_strand_id
1 'polypeptide(L)'
;MKGFLAIGLIALLITACNPLDRSDRTPEEAIPQNAVFILKVHDPAAAKRELEQNDYNSGSVPSVQILTFLSQLNDLNIDEPGYLAALPAEGDSLSYLYISRVPGQVIEVDSLDPTDETPVDSLSSEAAETQSESGFSKIRIGNLEFRSRDSGLLNDLRESDFKDGPPLKLLSLLKKSGSGKPLTLFVDSDKADSLDLLNQKESSRKWSDLAGTLALDLSTASDKLQWTGVGVPNDSLPSLLTLFEHTQPTINSLASLAPEGADGILTLSFTDHTVFAENQRKSYPKARASDTLFRTVEEIGLVFQGNNRAVLMNTYGALSLSEYLLRMRSSSYDYQGKEIGELSPDDLLEAAFPSLLKDFKFTHYTALDNAFVFSESKEFLELIIRNINSGSTYDTSASYQSAREELAEASSLLLLGDKDKMEKIAAELLPSGLVQLSNASSMQDPLLAFQVVADRSFSHLNLLQKRKSGRSRKQGVNPRFTIQLDAPLANTPQFVTDHRNNKKEIVVQDSENNLYLISSEGKILWKKELGGPVQGRIEQIDLYKNGRLQLAFTTSNQFLVLDRNGKEVAPFTKKFPGAILNPLAVFDYEGNRNYRFVVTQGSDVRMYNGKGNTVSGFKYTKAESAVLDRPKHFRIGTRDYLVFRLEDGTLKILNRVGDTRVAVNEKIDFSENDVYLYNDKFIVTDKTGTLFSIDTRGKLTNTRFNLAKDHGMDATVKTLCLMNDNELTIKGNKASLDLGVYTKPRIFYVYDKIYVSVTDIQTQRAYLFDSNAIPFTGFPVYANSPIDLSDIDNDRRVEIAAKFEENSLIVYSLN
;
A
#
# COMPACT_ATOMS: atom_id res chain seq x y z
N MET A 1 -41.55 64.57 38.79
CA MET A 1 -40.56 64.37 37.70
C MET A 1 -40.07 62.91 37.67
N LYS A 2 -40.92 61.96 37.25
CA LYS A 2 -40.51 60.58 36.88
C LYS A 2 -41.42 59.95 35.80
N GLY A 3 -42.56 60.58 35.46
CA GLY A 3 -43.46 60.12 34.39
C GLY A 3 -43.22 60.74 32.99
N PHE A 4 -42.48 61.85 32.89
CA PHE A 4 -42.24 62.53 31.61
C PHE A 4 -41.00 62.03 30.84
N LEU A 5 -40.10 61.29 31.50
CA LEU A 5 -38.92 60.72 30.84
C LEU A 5 -39.22 59.39 30.11
N ALA A 6 -40.29 58.68 30.51
CA ALA A 6 -40.64 57.39 29.94
C ALA A 6 -41.39 57.50 28.59
N ILE A 7 -42.12 58.61 28.37
CA ILE A 7 -42.86 58.83 27.12
C ILE A 7 -41.93 59.35 26.00
N GLY A 8 -40.86 60.08 26.36
CA GLY A 8 -39.83 60.50 25.41
C GLY A 8 -38.97 59.35 24.88
N LEU A 9 -38.71 58.32 25.69
CA LEU A 9 -37.90 57.16 25.29
C LEU A 9 -38.67 56.18 24.39
N ILE A 10 -40.00 56.10 24.55
CA ILE A 10 -40.86 55.24 23.69
C ILE A 10 -41.12 55.91 22.33
N ALA A 11 -41.17 57.24 22.26
CA ALA A 11 -41.27 57.97 20.98
C ALA A 11 -39.97 57.90 20.14
N LEU A 12 -38.81 57.71 20.78
CA LEU A 12 -37.51 57.50 20.12
C LEU A 12 -37.27 56.04 19.68
N LEU A 13 -38.02 55.08 20.22
CA LEU A 13 -37.94 53.66 19.81
C LEU A 13 -38.93 53.29 18.68
N ILE A 14 -39.91 54.16 18.37
CA ILE A 14 -40.90 53.93 17.30
C ILE A 14 -40.53 54.69 16.00
N THR A 15 -39.43 55.47 16.00
CA THR A 15 -38.93 56.20 14.81
C THR A 15 -37.64 55.63 14.22
N ALA A 16 -37.18 54.45 14.69
CA ALA A 16 -35.99 53.77 14.18
C ALA A 16 -36.28 52.60 13.22
N CYS A 17 -37.53 52.41 12.79
CA CYS A 17 -37.85 51.57 11.63
C CYS A 17 -37.87 52.45 10.38
N ASN A 18 -36.69 52.85 9.90
CA ASN A 18 -36.58 53.12 8.48
C ASN A 18 -36.69 51.77 7.77
N PRO A 19 -37.60 51.59 6.78
CA PRO A 19 -37.41 50.51 5.83
C PRO A 19 -36.00 50.70 5.26
N LEU A 20 -35.18 49.65 5.23
CA LEU A 20 -33.93 49.67 4.47
C LEU A 20 -34.26 50.26 3.10
N ASP A 21 -33.72 51.44 2.83
CA ASP A 21 -33.86 52.08 1.53
C ASP A 21 -33.38 51.08 0.48
N ARG A 22 -34.03 51.05 -0.69
CA ARG A 22 -33.79 50.04 -1.74
C ARG A 22 -32.33 49.97 -2.26
N SER A 23 -31.41 50.80 -1.74
CA SER A 23 -30.10 51.10 -2.30
C SER A 23 -28.89 50.32 -1.75
N ASP A 24 -28.97 49.64 -0.59
CA ASP A 24 -27.76 49.15 0.13
C ASP A 24 -27.63 47.63 0.35
N ARG A 25 -28.45 46.79 -0.30
CA ARG A 25 -28.36 45.32 -0.12
C ARG A 25 -27.07 44.75 -0.73
N THR A 26 -26.55 43.69 -0.13
CA THR A 26 -25.47 42.91 -0.75
C THR A 26 -26.02 41.84 -1.69
N PRO A 27 -25.25 41.39 -2.71
CA PRO A 27 -25.74 40.38 -3.65
C PRO A 27 -26.22 39.09 -2.98
N GLU A 28 -25.56 38.64 -1.90
CA GLU A 28 -25.97 37.45 -1.14
C GLU A 28 -27.28 37.60 -0.36
N GLU A 29 -27.67 38.82 0.02
CA GLU A 29 -28.95 39.11 0.69
C GLU A 29 -30.12 39.21 -0.31
N ALA A 30 -29.81 39.36 -1.60
CA ALA A 30 -30.79 39.46 -2.68
C ALA A 30 -31.11 38.12 -3.36
N ILE A 31 -30.48 37.02 -2.93
CA ILE A 31 -30.77 35.68 -3.45
C ILE A 31 -32.18 35.25 -3.00
N PRO A 32 -33.06 34.79 -3.92
CA PRO A 32 -34.39 34.33 -3.54
C PRO A 32 -34.35 33.14 -2.57
N GLN A 33 -35.25 33.13 -1.60
CA GLN A 33 -35.30 32.10 -0.54
C GLN A 33 -35.44 30.68 -1.09
N ASN A 34 -36.10 30.48 -2.24
CA ASN A 34 -36.33 29.18 -2.87
C ASN A 34 -35.18 28.70 -3.78
N ALA A 35 -34.04 29.38 -3.80
CA ALA A 35 -32.85 28.91 -4.53
C ALA A 35 -32.39 27.53 -4.05
N VAL A 36 -32.15 26.63 -5.02
CA VAL A 36 -31.75 25.23 -4.82
C VAL A 36 -30.22 25.09 -4.86
N PHE A 37 -29.63 25.57 -5.95
CA PHE A 37 -28.18 25.67 -6.13
C PHE A 37 -27.78 27.14 -6.22
N ILE A 38 -26.69 27.49 -5.56
CA ILE A 38 -26.10 28.83 -5.65
C ILE A 38 -24.63 28.67 -5.99
N LEU A 39 -24.17 29.37 -7.01
CA LEU A 39 -22.78 29.38 -7.42
C LEU A 39 -22.24 30.79 -7.21
N LYS A 40 -21.38 30.94 -6.20
CA LYS A 40 -20.65 32.18 -5.96
C LYS A 40 -19.45 32.22 -6.89
N VAL A 41 -19.42 33.21 -7.78
CA VAL A 41 -18.35 33.45 -8.74
C VAL A 41 -17.47 34.57 -8.20
N HIS A 42 -16.25 34.23 -7.78
CA HIS A 42 -15.30 35.21 -7.24
C HIS A 42 -14.44 35.85 -8.34
N ASP A 43 -14.04 35.05 -9.33
CA ASP A 43 -13.30 35.49 -10.53
C ASP A 43 -13.96 34.86 -11.77
N PRO A 44 -14.80 35.63 -12.51
CA PRO A 44 -15.50 35.11 -13.68
C PRO A 44 -14.57 34.54 -14.76
N ALA A 45 -13.40 35.16 -14.99
CA ALA A 45 -12.47 34.72 -16.01
C ALA A 45 -11.72 33.45 -15.61
N ALA A 46 -11.37 33.29 -14.33
CA ALA A 46 -10.82 32.04 -13.82
C ALA A 46 -11.89 30.94 -13.79
N ALA A 47 -13.12 31.23 -13.33
CA ALA A 47 -14.21 30.27 -13.27
C ALA A 47 -14.55 29.69 -14.64
N LYS A 48 -14.68 30.52 -15.69
CA LYS A 48 -14.90 30.06 -17.07
C LYS A 48 -13.78 29.14 -17.54
N ARG A 49 -12.52 29.53 -17.33
CA ARG A 49 -11.36 28.70 -17.70
C ARG A 49 -11.37 27.34 -17.00
N GLU A 50 -11.68 27.29 -15.71
CA GLU A 50 -11.76 26.02 -14.97
C GLU A 50 -12.90 25.12 -15.47
N LEU A 51 -14.06 25.71 -15.77
CA LEU A 51 -15.21 24.98 -16.30
C LEU A 51 -14.99 24.53 -17.75
N GLU A 52 -14.22 25.26 -18.56
CA GLU A 52 -13.87 24.87 -19.94
C GLU A 52 -12.80 23.78 -20.02
N GLN A 53 -11.84 23.77 -19.09
CA GLN A 53 -10.76 22.79 -19.06
C GLN A 53 -11.22 21.39 -18.63
N ASN A 54 -12.40 21.30 -18.02
CA ASN A 54 -13.00 20.06 -17.55
C ASN A 54 -14.30 19.86 -18.35
N ASP A 55 -14.72 18.63 -18.62
CA ASP A 55 -15.84 18.33 -19.56
C ASP A 55 -17.24 18.74 -19.05
N TYR A 56 -17.33 19.73 -18.16
CA TYR A 56 -18.55 20.42 -17.73
C TYR A 56 -19.34 21.04 -18.90
N ASN A 57 -18.73 21.17 -20.08
CA ASN A 57 -19.29 21.76 -21.30
C ASN A 57 -19.87 20.77 -22.32
N SER A 58 -19.73 19.47 -22.10
CA SER A 58 -20.18 18.48 -23.08
C SER A 58 -21.72 18.39 -23.10
N GLY A 59 -22.35 19.12 -24.03
CA GLY A 59 -23.79 19.06 -24.34
C GLY A 59 -24.27 17.70 -24.87
N SER A 60 -23.47 16.65 -24.72
CA SER A 60 -23.74 15.27 -25.11
C SER A 60 -24.33 14.41 -23.98
N VAL A 61 -24.50 14.93 -22.77
CA VAL A 61 -25.24 14.24 -21.68
C VAL A 61 -26.66 14.84 -21.57
N PRO A 62 -27.70 14.23 -22.17
CA PRO A 62 -28.98 14.90 -22.40
C PRO A 62 -29.89 15.10 -21.16
N SER A 63 -29.40 15.00 -19.93
CA SER A 63 -30.33 14.89 -18.78
C SER A 63 -29.76 15.18 -17.38
N VAL A 64 -28.82 16.12 -17.19
CA VAL A 64 -28.18 16.29 -15.85
C VAL A 64 -28.09 17.75 -15.39
N GLN A 65 -28.81 18.09 -14.32
CA GLN A 65 -29.11 19.47 -13.92
C GLN A 65 -27.97 20.23 -13.23
N ILE A 66 -27.10 19.58 -12.45
CA ILE A 66 -25.98 20.30 -11.81
C ILE A 66 -24.90 20.71 -12.81
N LEU A 67 -24.60 19.85 -13.79
CA LEU A 67 -23.68 20.18 -14.88
C LEU A 67 -24.30 21.22 -15.82
N THR A 68 -25.61 21.12 -16.10
CA THR A 68 -26.36 22.14 -16.85
C THR A 68 -26.38 23.50 -16.14
N PHE A 69 -26.45 23.49 -14.81
CA PHE A 69 -26.36 24.69 -13.99
C PHE A 69 -24.97 25.34 -14.08
N LEU A 70 -23.91 24.54 -13.97
CA LEU A 70 -22.53 25.05 -14.13
C LEU A 70 -22.28 25.61 -15.54
N SER A 71 -22.81 24.97 -16.59
CA SER A 71 -22.62 25.42 -17.96
C SER A 71 -23.31 26.75 -18.29
N GLN A 72 -24.35 27.16 -17.53
CA GLN A 72 -24.99 28.47 -17.72
C GLN A 72 -24.02 29.64 -17.56
N LEU A 73 -22.94 29.48 -16.76
CA LEU A 73 -21.91 30.52 -16.63
C LEU A 73 -21.15 30.78 -17.93
N ASN A 74 -20.98 29.77 -18.79
CA ASN A 74 -20.24 29.94 -20.05
C ASN A 74 -21.06 30.72 -21.08
N ASP A 75 -22.38 30.54 -21.05
CA ASP A 75 -23.32 31.29 -21.91
C ASP A 75 -23.53 32.74 -21.44
N LEU A 76 -23.24 33.03 -20.18
CA LEU A 76 -23.38 34.36 -19.57
C LEU A 76 -22.11 35.19 -19.77
N ASN A 77 -22.23 36.36 -20.39
CA ASN A 77 -21.11 37.30 -20.49
C ASN A 77 -20.95 38.09 -19.18
N ILE A 78 -20.24 37.53 -18.21
CA ILE A 78 -20.03 38.08 -16.86
C ILE A 78 -18.58 38.53 -16.72
N ASP A 79 -18.40 39.80 -16.34
CA ASP A 79 -17.09 40.40 -16.05
C ASP A 79 -16.93 40.76 -14.56
N GLU A 80 -18.01 40.75 -13.79
CA GLU A 80 -18.05 41.11 -12.37
C GLU A 80 -18.27 39.87 -11.47
N PRO A 81 -17.76 39.86 -10.23
CA PRO A 81 -18.11 38.84 -9.24
C PRO A 81 -19.61 38.87 -8.89
N GLY A 82 -20.18 37.71 -8.55
CA GLY A 82 -21.60 37.62 -8.24
C GLY A 82 -22.08 36.20 -7.93
N TYR A 83 -23.39 36.01 -8.01
CA TYR A 83 -24.06 34.77 -7.64
C TYR A 83 -24.97 34.31 -8.78
N LEU A 84 -24.78 33.07 -9.25
CA LEU A 84 -25.74 32.40 -10.10
C LEU A 84 -26.63 31.50 -9.22
N ALA A 85 -27.94 31.70 -9.24
CA ALA A 85 -28.91 30.90 -8.49
C ALA A 85 -29.81 30.10 -9.44
N ALA A 86 -30.00 28.81 -9.14
CA ALA A 86 -31.01 27.96 -9.78
C ALA A 86 -32.30 27.98 -8.96
N LEU A 87 -33.40 28.32 -9.60
CA LEU A 87 -34.72 28.50 -9.00
C LEU A 87 -35.71 27.53 -9.64
N PRO A 88 -36.57 26.86 -8.84
CA PRO A 88 -37.66 26.06 -9.36
C PRO A 88 -38.62 26.90 -10.22
N ALA A 89 -38.98 26.40 -11.40
CA ALA A 89 -39.98 26.96 -12.30
C ALA A 89 -41.12 25.95 -12.54
N GLU A 90 -42.15 26.33 -13.30
CA GLU A 90 -43.26 25.42 -13.60
C GLU A 90 -42.80 24.13 -14.31
N GLY A 91 -43.45 23.01 -13.98
CA GLY A 91 -43.19 21.72 -14.64
C GLY A 91 -41.85 21.07 -14.29
N ASP A 92 -41.35 21.30 -13.06
CA ASP A 92 -40.08 20.75 -12.53
C ASP A 92 -38.82 21.31 -13.21
N SER A 93 -38.95 22.36 -14.04
CA SER A 93 -37.83 23.01 -14.72
C SER A 93 -37.05 23.98 -13.80
N LEU A 94 -35.83 24.35 -14.20
CA LEU A 94 -35.01 25.33 -13.49
C LEU A 94 -34.88 26.62 -14.31
N SER A 95 -35.16 27.75 -13.66
CA SER A 95 -34.81 29.09 -14.12
C SER A 95 -33.52 29.55 -13.44
N TYR A 96 -32.73 30.37 -14.13
CA TYR A 96 -31.40 30.78 -13.67
C TYR A 96 -31.31 32.29 -13.52
N LEU A 97 -30.85 32.75 -12.36
CA LEU A 97 -30.73 34.16 -12.01
C LEU A 97 -29.30 34.49 -11.63
N TYR A 98 -28.66 35.39 -12.37
CA TYR A 98 -27.35 35.94 -12.03
C TYR A 98 -27.50 37.30 -11.33
N ILE A 99 -26.87 37.45 -10.17
CA ILE A 99 -26.95 38.63 -9.29
C ILE A 99 -25.54 39.17 -9.08
N SER A 100 -25.31 40.44 -9.40
CA SER A 100 -24.00 41.11 -9.25
C SER A 100 -24.19 42.56 -8.81
N ARG A 101 -23.10 43.23 -8.39
CA ARG A 101 -23.13 44.69 -8.20
C ARG A 101 -23.07 45.39 -9.56
N VAL A 102 -23.66 46.58 -9.65
CA VAL A 102 -23.55 47.40 -10.85
C VAL A 102 -22.08 47.82 -11.03
N PRO A 103 -21.47 47.62 -12.23
CA PRO A 103 -20.07 47.99 -12.49
C PRO A 103 -19.79 49.46 -12.16
N GLY A 104 -18.73 49.72 -11.39
CA GLY A 104 -18.28 51.08 -11.04
C GLY A 104 -18.82 51.69 -9.73
N GLN A 105 -19.67 50.99 -8.97
CA GLN A 105 -20.03 51.37 -7.59
C GLN A 105 -19.14 50.63 -6.57
N VAL A 106 -18.04 51.26 -6.17
CA VAL A 106 -17.24 50.83 -5.01
C VAL A 106 -17.76 51.56 -3.78
N ILE A 107 -18.20 50.82 -2.75
CA ILE A 107 -18.50 51.40 -1.44
C ILE A 107 -17.20 51.30 -0.63
N GLU A 108 -16.56 52.45 -0.35
CA GLU A 108 -15.53 52.52 0.68
C GLU A 108 -16.15 52.17 2.04
N VAL A 109 -15.52 51.24 2.76
CA VAL A 109 -15.94 50.87 4.11
C VAL A 109 -15.49 52.01 5.04
N ASP A 110 -16.42 52.89 5.39
CA ASP A 110 -16.14 54.12 6.13
C ASP A 110 -15.55 53.84 7.52
N SER A 111 -14.32 54.33 7.69
CA SER A 111 -13.77 54.77 8.97
C SER A 111 -14.39 56.12 9.33
N LEU A 112 -14.97 56.21 10.54
CA LEU A 112 -15.55 57.39 11.16
C LEU A 112 -14.75 58.69 10.93
N ASP A 113 -15.32 59.65 10.21
CA ASP A 113 -15.30 61.08 10.56
C ASP A 113 -16.40 61.85 9.78
N PRO A 114 -17.20 62.72 10.43
CA PRO A 114 -18.23 63.49 9.74
C PRO A 114 -17.70 64.89 9.38
N THR A 115 -17.74 65.27 8.10
CA THR A 115 -18.01 66.66 7.64
C THR A 115 -17.88 66.73 6.11
N ASP A 116 -19.01 66.78 5.40
CA ASP A 116 -19.50 67.98 4.70
C ASP A 116 -20.61 67.57 3.72
N GLU A 117 -21.76 68.21 3.91
CA GLU A 117 -22.95 68.02 3.08
C GLU A 117 -22.76 68.67 1.70
N THR A 118 -22.92 67.88 0.64
CA THR A 118 -23.39 68.37 -0.66
C THR A 118 -24.54 67.46 -1.13
N PRO A 119 -25.65 68.02 -1.63
CA PRO A 119 -26.84 67.23 -1.94
C PRO A 119 -26.60 66.44 -3.23
N VAL A 120 -26.51 65.12 -3.12
CA VAL A 120 -26.60 64.22 -4.27
C VAL A 120 -28.08 64.10 -4.64
N ASP A 121 -28.39 64.49 -5.87
CA ASP A 121 -29.70 64.34 -6.49
C ASP A 121 -30.27 62.93 -6.25
N SER A 122 -31.51 62.90 -5.76
CA SER A 122 -32.32 61.70 -5.60
C SER A 122 -32.49 61.01 -6.95
N LEU A 123 -31.74 59.92 -7.18
CA LEU A 123 -32.00 59.00 -8.28
C LEU A 123 -33.30 58.25 -8.01
N SER A 124 -34.36 58.70 -8.67
CA SER A 124 -35.62 57.97 -8.80
C SER A 124 -35.36 56.55 -9.31
N SER A 125 -35.95 55.57 -8.63
CA SER A 125 -35.96 54.16 -8.98
C SER A 125 -36.69 53.90 -10.31
N GLU A 126 -36.02 54.13 -11.43
CA GLU A 126 -36.48 53.63 -12.73
C GLU A 126 -35.62 52.42 -13.14
N ALA A 127 -36.24 51.24 -13.10
CA ALA A 127 -35.66 50.02 -13.63
C ALA A 127 -35.56 50.15 -15.17
N ALA A 128 -34.38 50.49 -15.68
CA ALA A 128 -34.13 50.55 -17.11
C ALA A 128 -33.89 49.13 -17.66
N GLU A 129 -34.75 48.69 -18.58
CA GLU A 129 -34.60 47.43 -19.30
C GLU A 129 -33.69 47.66 -20.52
N THR A 130 -32.62 46.89 -20.66
CA THR A 130 -31.80 46.89 -21.88
C THR A 130 -31.59 45.46 -22.31
N GLN A 131 -32.14 45.06 -23.46
CA GLN A 131 -31.78 43.77 -24.06
C GLN A 131 -30.27 43.76 -24.37
N SER A 132 -29.56 42.73 -23.93
CA SER A 132 -28.16 42.51 -24.32
C SER A 132 -28.03 41.29 -25.22
N GLU A 133 -26.93 41.26 -26.00
CA GLU A 133 -26.53 40.12 -26.82
C GLU A 133 -26.46 38.83 -25.98
N SER A 134 -26.86 37.69 -26.57
CA SER A 134 -26.91 36.32 -26.03
C SER A 134 -28.22 35.79 -25.40
N GLY A 135 -29.34 36.53 -25.49
CA GLY A 135 -30.68 36.00 -25.12
C GLY A 135 -31.01 36.05 -23.61
N PHE A 136 -30.19 36.73 -22.82
CA PHE A 136 -30.50 37.08 -21.43
C PHE A 136 -31.09 38.49 -21.34
N SER A 137 -32.12 38.63 -20.51
CA SER A 137 -32.68 39.93 -20.10
C SER A 137 -31.99 40.39 -18.82
N LYS A 138 -31.93 41.71 -18.61
CA LYS A 138 -31.36 42.31 -17.39
C LYS A 138 -32.25 43.40 -16.81
N ILE A 139 -32.25 43.50 -15.49
CA ILE A 139 -32.88 44.59 -14.74
C ILE A 139 -31.92 45.11 -13.67
N ARG A 140 -32.10 46.36 -13.24
CA ARG A 140 -31.34 46.98 -12.15
C ARG A 140 -32.28 47.42 -11.04
N ILE A 141 -31.93 47.08 -9.80
CA ILE A 141 -32.68 47.44 -8.60
C ILE A 141 -31.64 47.88 -7.56
N GLY A 142 -31.62 49.17 -7.24
CA GLY A 142 -30.60 49.75 -6.35
C GLY A 142 -29.18 49.62 -6.90
N ASN A 143 -28.26 49.13 -6.06
CA ASN A 143 -26.85 48.86 -6.39
C ASN A 143 -26.62 47.48 -7.05
N LEU A 144 -27.67 46.72 -7.33
CA LEU A 144 -27.59 45.36 -7.87
C LEU A 144 -28.10 45.26 -9.32
N GLU A 145 -27.47 44.37 -10.08
CA GLU A 145 -27.87 43.96 -11.42
C GLU A 145 -28.27 42.49 -11.44
N PHE A 146 -29.45 42.21 -12.01
CA PHE A 146 -30.02 40.88 -12.15
C PHE A 146 -30.10 40.50 -13.63
N ARG A 147 -29.69 39.28 -13.98
CA ARG A 147 -29.74 38.76 -15.35
C ARG A 147 -30.37 37.37 -15.40
N SER A 148 -31.28 37.13 -16.33
CA SER A 148 -31.98 35.85 -16.50
C SER A 148 -32.47 35.67 -17.94
N ARG A 149 -32.61 34.41 -18.40
CA ARG A 149 -33.32 34.09 -19.66
C ARG A 149 -34.84 34.10 -19.49
N ASP A 150 -35.30 33.97 -18.26
CA ASP A 150 -36.71 34.01 -17.87
C ASP A 150 -37.10 35.45 -17.55
N SER A 151 -37.79 36.10 -18.50
CA SER A 151 -38.30 37.46 -18.33
C SER A 151 -39.44 37.53 -17.30
N GLY A 152 -40.18 36.43 -17.08
CA GLY A 152 -41.22 36.34 -16.06
C GLY A 152 -40.60 36.47 -14.67
N LEU A 153 -39.55 35.70 -14.41
CA LEU A 153 -38.77 35.77 -13.17
C LEU A 153 -38.26 37.19 -12.86
N LEU A 154 -37.77 37.92 -13.87
CA LEU A 154 -37.30 39.30 -13.68
C LEU A 154 -38.44 40.27 -13.34
N ASN A 155 -39.63 40.06 -13.93
CA ASN A 155 -40.81 40.87 -13.59
C ASN A 155 -41.31 40.58 -12.17
N ASP A 156 -41.31 39.31 -11.75
CA ASP A 156 -41.68 38.93 -10.39
C ASP A 156 -40.73 39.55 -9.35
N LEU A 157 -39.42 39.56 -9.62
CA LEU A 157 -38.43 40.22 -8.75
C LEU A 157 -38.68 41.72 -8.62
N ARG A 158 -39.15 42.37 -9.70
CA ARG A 158 -39.50 43.79 -9.75
C ARG A 158 -40.68 44.14 -8.85
N GLU A 159 -41.66 43.24 -8.77
CA GLU A 159 -42.86 43.39 -7.95
C GLU A 159 -42.67 42.90 -6.50
N SER A 160 -41.68 42.04 -6.27
CA SER A 160 -41.34 41.55 -4.94
C SER A 160 -40.63 42.62 -4.08
N ASP A 161 -41.05 42.81 -2.83
CA ASP A 161 -40.34 43.65 -1.86
C ASP A 161 -39.05 43.00 -1.32
N PHE A 162 -38.60 41.88 -1.92
CA PHE A 162 -37.47 41.06 -1.44
C PHE A 162 -37.51 40.81 0.08
N LYS A 163 -38.70 40.57 0.66
CA LYS A 163 -38.88 40.44 2.12
C LYS A 163 -38.21 39.19 2.71
N ASP A 164 -37.99 38.17 1.87
CA ASP A 164 -37.47 36.88 2.29
C ASP A 164 -36.15 36.55 1.54
N GLY A 165 -35.01 36.85 2.17
CA GLY A 165 -33.68 36.45 1.69
C GLY A 165 -33.38 34.97 1.96
N PRO A 166 -32.16 34.48 1.67
CA PRO A 166 -31.83 33.08 1.92
C PRO A 166 -31.87 32.76 3.43
N PRO A 167 -32.14 31.49 3.82
CA PRO A 167 -32.13 31.08 5.22
C PRO A 167 -30.84 31.48 5.94
N LEU A 168 -30.93 31.90 7.21
CA LEU A 168 -29.78 32.42 7.98
C LEU A 168 -28.55 31.50 7.98
N LYS A 169 -28.74 30.17 8.03
CA LYS A 169 -27.67 29.17 7.99
C LYS A 169 -26.91 29.24 6.66
N LEU A 170 -27.63 29.26 5.53
CA LEU A 170 -27.07 29.42 4.18
C LEU A 170 -26.43 30.80 3.98
N LEU A 171 -27.08 31.88 4.43
CA LEU A 171 -26.53 33.24 4.38
C LEU A 171 -25.21 33.35 5.14
N SER A 172 -25.09 32.68 6.29
CA SER A 172 -23.84 32.67 7.06
C SER A 172 -22.68 31.96 6.33
N LEU A 173 -22.98 30.90 5.57
CA LEU A 173 -21.99 30.21 4.73
C LEU A 173 -21.58 31.07 3.52
N LEU A 174 -22.56 31.70 2.86
CA LEU A 174 -22.34 32.59 1.72
C LEU A 174 -21.44 33.78 2.08
N LYS A 175 -21.62 34.37 3.26
CA LYS A 175 -20.82 35.49 3.78
C LYS A 175 -19.41 35.08 4.23
N LYS A 176 -19.21 33.84 4.70
CA LYS A 176 -17.91 33.33 5.20
C LYS A 176 -17.02 32.73 4.11
N SER A 177 -17.56 32.37 2.95
CA SER A 177 -16.77 31.88 1.81
C SER A 177 -15.86 32.99 1.28
N GLY A 178 -14.54 32.81 1.46
CA GLY A 178 -13.49 33.77 1.10
C GLY A 178 -13.13 33.76 -0.40
N SER A 179 -12.41 34.79 -0.85
CA SER A 179 -12.12 35.10 -2.26
C SER A 179 -10.91 34.36 -2.88
N GLY A 180 -10.46 33.26 -2.27
CA GLY A 180 -9.22 32.56 -2.67
C GLY A 180 -9.39 31.49 -3.76
N LYS A 181 -10.64 31.21 -4.17
CA LYS A 181 -11.01 30.19 -5.15
C LYS A 181 -11.89 30.82 -6.23
N PRO A 182 -11.87 30.33 -7.48
CA PRO A 182 -12.61 30.96 -8.58
C PRO A 182 -14.13 30.82 -8.43
N LEU A 183 -14.60 29.69 -7.91
CA LEU A 183 -16.01 29.42 -7.68
C LEU A 183 -16.29 28.56 -6.44
N THR A 184 -17.45 28.81 -5.82
CA THR A 184 -18.00 28.04 -4.71
C THR A 184 -19.44 27.64 -5.01
N LEU A 185 -19.74 26.35 -4.96
CA LEU A 185 -21.08 25.78 -5.08
C LEU A 185 -21.71 25.62 -3.70
N PHE A 186 -22.93 26.13 -3.53
CA PHE A 186 -23.77 25.89 -2.36
C PHE A 186 -24.99 25.08 -2.76
N VAL A 187 -25.35 24.12 -1.91
CA VAL A 187 -26.51 23.24 -2.10
C VAL A 187 -27.38 23.29 -0.84
N ASP A 188 -28.65 23.59 -1.02
CA ASP A 188 -29.70 23.40 -0.01
C ASP A 188 -30.36 22.05 -0.27
N SER A 189 -30.03 21.05 0.55
CA SER A 189 -30.33 19.65 0.26
C SER A 189 -31.83 19.34 0.27
N ASP A 190 -32.59 19.94 1.19
CA ASP A 190 -34.04 19.70 1.29
C ASP A 190 -34.76 20.22 0.04
N LYS A 191 -34.30 21.35 -0.51
CA LYS A 191 -34.84 21.89 -1.77
C LYS A 191 -34.35 21.11 -2.98
N ALA A 192 -33.09 20.69 -3.01
CA ALA A 192 -32.57 19.85 -4.08
C ALA A 192 -33.33 18.53 -4.15
N ASP A 193 -33.68 17.94 -3.01
CA ASP A 193 -34.44 16.70 -2.93
C ASP A 193 -35.93 16.86 -3.28
N SER A 194 -36.45 18.08 -3.25
CA SER A 194 -37.84 18.39 -3.61
C SER A 194 -38.10 18.42 -5.13
N LEU A 195 -37.04 18.47 -5.94
CA LEU A 195 -37.12 18.41 -7.39
C LEU A 195 -36.94 16.97 -7.87
N ASP A 196 -37.99 16.37 -8.43
CA ASP A 196 -37.96 14.98 -8.93
C ASP A 196 -36.93 14.82 -10.05
N LEU A 197 -36.75 15.89 -10.83
CA LEU A 197 -35.76 16.04 -11.87
C LEU A 197 -34.30 15.90 -11.37
N LEU A 198 -33.99 16.27 -10.13
CA LEU A 198 -32.66 16.06 -9.51
C LEU A 198 -32.48 14.64 -8.96
N ASN A 199 -33.58 13.91 -8.85
CA ASN A 199 -33.67 12.60 -8.22
C ASN A 199 -34.02 11.51 -9.24
N GLN A 200 -33.08 11.10 -10.13
CA GLN A 200 -33.04 9.71 -10.65
C GLN A 200 -31.90 9.31 -11.62
N LYS A 201 -31.80 7.96 -11.72
CA LYS A 201 -31.01 7.00 -12.55
C LYS A 201 -29.66 6.49 -12.03
N GLU A 202 -28.81 7.31 -11.44
CA GLU A 202 -27.43 6.86 -11.13
C GLU A 202 -27.16 6.54 -9.66
N SER A 203 -27.84 7.19 -8.70
CA SER A 203 -27.64 6.99 -7.26
C SER A 203 -28.95 6.64 -6.54
N SER A 204 -28.83 5.89 -5.44
CA SER A 204 -29.94 5.61 -4.51
C SER A 204 -30.05 6.63 -3.37
N ARG A 205 -29.10 7.57 -3.27
CA ARG A 205 -28.99 8.56 -2.20
C ARG A 205 -29.45 9.94 -2.64
N LYS A 206 -30.15 10.60 -1.73
CA LYS A 206 -30.57 12.00 -1.81
C LYS A 206 -29.50 12.94 -1.27
N TRP A 207 -29.61 14.25 -1.53
CA TRP A 207 -28.69 15.24 -0.96
C TRP A 207 -28.79 15.30 0.57
N SER A 208 -30.01 15.20 1.11
CA SER A 208 -30.26 15.16 2.56
C SER A 208 -29.68 13.91 3.24
N ASP A 209 -29.48 12.81 2.51
CA ASP A 209 -28.80 11.62 3.03
C ASP A 209 -27.30 11.88 3.29
N LEU A 210 -26.71 12.89 2.65
CA LEU A 210 -25.33 13.32 2.92
C LEU A 210 -25.31 14.42 4.00
N ALA A 211 -25.91 15.57 3.72
CA ALA A 211 -25.87 16.76 4.59
C ALA A 211 -27.12 17.62 4.36
N GLY A 212 -27.45 18.54 5.28
CA GLY A 212 -28.54 19.49 5.10
C GLY A 212 -28.16 20.69 4.22
N THR A 213 -26.93 21.18 4.36
CA THR A 213 -26.39 22.24 3.50
C THR A 213 -24.93 21.96 3.17
N LEU A 214 -24.52 22.24 1.94
CA LEU A 214 -23.17 22.04 1.45
C LEU A 214 -22.61 23.35 0.91
N ALA A 215 -21.31 23.57 1.09
CA ALA A 215 -20.53 24.59 0.41
C ALA A 215 -19.24 23.95 -0.09
N LEU A 216 -19.01 23.94 -1.41
CA LEU A 216 -17.91 23.22 -2.07
C LEU A 216 -17.17 24.17 -3.01
N ASP A 217 -15.89 24.39 -2.76
CA ASP A 217 -15.00 25.15 -3.62
C ASP A 217 -14.40 24.24 -4.69
N LEU A 218 -14.39 24.70 -5.95
CA LEU A 218 -13.70 24.02 -7.03
C LEU A 218 -12.22 24.40 -7.05
N SER A 219 -11.37 23.41 -7.32
CA SER A 219 -9.96 23.58 -7.61
C SER A 219 -9.55 22.63 -8.72
N THR A 220 -9.01 23.19 -9.81
CA THR A 220 -8.61 22.39 -10.98
C THR A 220 -7.11 22.52 -11.27
N ALA A 221 -6.53 21.50 -11.88
CA ALA A 221 -5.20 21.48 -12.47
C ALA A 221 -5.17 20.48 -13.63
N SER A 222 -4.08 20.46 -14.41
CA SER A 222 -3.96 19.58 -15.59
C SER A 222 -4.14 18.09 -15.31
N ASP A 223 -3.95 17.67 -14.06
CA ASP A 223 -4.02 16.28 -13.62
C ASP A 223 -4.94 16.08 -12.40
N LYS A 224 -5.70 17.11 -12.02
CA LYS A 224 -6.52 17.12 -10.80
C LYS A 224 -7.81 17.89 -10.98
N LEU A 225 -8.90 17.30 -10.52
CA LEU A 225 -10.20 17.93 -10.32
C LEU A 225 -10.62 17.71 -8.88
N GLN A 226 -10.82 18.77 -8.11
CA GLN A 226 -11.09 18.65 -6.68
C GLN A 226 -12.18 19.62 -6.23
N TRP A 227 -13.16 19.10 -5.51
CA TRP A 227 -14.15 19.89 -4.77
C TRP A 227 -13.88 19.76 -3.28
N THR A 228 -13.58 20.86 -2.60
CA THR A 228 -13.25 20.90 -1.18
C THR A 228 -14.18 21.85 -0.44
N GLY A 229 -14.70 21.47 0.72
CA GLY A 229 -15.55 22.40 1.46
C GLY A 229 -16.15 21.84 2.73
N VAL A 230 -17.34 22.29 3.08
CA VAL A 230 -18.03 21.94 4.33
C VAL A 230 -19.45 21.46 4.07
N GLY A 231 -19.83 20.40 4.78
CA GLY A 231 -21.20 19.91 4.88
C GLY A 231 -21.72 20.10 6.31
N VAL A 232 -22.94 20.60 6.44
CA VAL A 232 -23.59 20.79 7.74
C VAL A 232 -24.82 19.90 7.81
N PRO A 233 -24.94 19.00 8.80
CA PRO A 233 -26.12 18.15 8.93
C PRO A 233 -27.38 18.95 9.30
N ASN A 234 -28.54 18.33 9.07
CA ASN A 234 -29.82 18.82 9.58
C ASN A 234 -30.02 18.31 11.01
N ASP A 235 -30.23 19.22 11.95
CA ASP A 235 -30.22 18.97 13.41
C ASP A 235 -31.22 17.89 13.89
N SER A 236 -32.15 17.44 13.04
CA SER A 236 -33.21 16.49 13.39
C SER A 236 -33.32 15.26 12.47
N LEU A 237 -32.49 15.15 11.43
CA LEU A 237 -32.60 14.07 10.44
C LEU A 237 -31.27 13.30 10.29
N PRO A 238 -31.29 11.95 10.31
CA PRO A 238 -30.10 11.15 10.10
C PRO A 238 -29.52 11.33 8.69
N SER A 239 -28.20 11.41 8.60
CA SER A 239 -27.42 11.50 7.35
C SER A 239 -26.04 10.86 7.50
N LEU A 240 -25.29 10.72 6.41
CA LEU A 240 -23.92 10.16 6.41
C LEU A 240 -23.00 10.93 7.37
N LEU A 241 -23.09 12.27 7.40
CA LEU A 241 -22.26 13.08 8.30
C LEU A 241 -22.64 12.88 9.77
N THR A 242 -23.92 12.64 10.09
CA THR A 242 -24.37 12.42 11.47
C THR A 242 -23.86 11.11 12.09
N LEU A 243 -23.38 10.15 11.28
CA LEU A 243 -22.73 8.94 11.80
C LEU A 243 -21.55 9.28 12.72
N PHE A 244 -20.87 10.41 12.42
CA PHE A 244 -19.64 10.82 13.07
C PHE A 244 -19.85 11.95 14.09
N GLU A 245 -21.08 12.30 14.43
CA GLU A 245 -21.35 13.29 15.48
C GLU A 245 -20.77 12.81 16.82
N HIS A 246 -20.08 13.72 17.51
CA HIS A 246 -19.44 13.46 18.80
C HIS A 246 -18.35 12.36 18.80
N THR A 247 -17.84 11.99 17.63
CA THR A 247 -16.59 11.23 17.48
C THR A 247 -15.56 12.05 16.70
N GLN A 248 -14.31 11.60 16.66
CA GLN A 248 -13.22 12.27 15.95
C GLN A 248 -12.66 11.39 14.83
N PRO A 249 -12.17 11.98 13.72
CA PRO A 249 -11.42 11.27 12.70
C PRO A 249 -10.11 10.72 13.27
N THR A 250 -9.71 9.52 12.85
CA THR A 250 -8.42 8.92 13.17
C THR A 250 -7.55 8.76 11.93
N ILE A 251 -6.25 8.52 12.13
CA ILE A 251 -5.31 8.25 11.03
C ILE A 251 -5.70 6.92 10.38
N ASN A 252 -5.94 6.95 9.07
CA ASN A 252 -6.29 5.75 8.34
C ASN A 252 -5.07 4.84 8.16
N SER A 253 -5.14 3.62 8.68
CA SER A 253 -4.05 2.65 8.65
C SER A 253 -4.37 1.40 7.82
N LEU A 254 -5.64 1.13 7.53
CA LEU A 254 -6.07 -0.12 6.86
C LEU A 254 -5.54 -0.31 5.43
N ALA A 255 -5.05 0.75 4.77
CA ALA A 255 -4.44 0.63 3.45
C ALA A 255 -3.17 -0.24 3.45
N SER A 256 -2.44 -0.31 4.57
CA SER A 256 -1.28 -1.20 4.72
C SER A 256 -1.67 -2.67 4.92
N LEU A 257 -2.96 -2.99 5.00
CA LEU A 257 -3.49 -4.36 5.13
C LEU A 257 -4.24 -4.81 3.88
N ALA A 258 -4.53 -3.90 2.94
CA ALA A 258 -5.16 -4.22 1.67
C ALA A 258 -4.10 -4.60 0.61
N PRO A 259 -4.43 -5.44 -0.39
CA PRO A 259 -3.51 -5.77 -1.48
C PRO A 259 -3.17 -4.55 -2.36
N GLU A 260 -1.93 -4.43 -2.87
CA GLU A 260 -1.50 -3.35 -3.79
C GLU A 260 -2.40 -3.27 -5.03
N GLY A 261 -2.89 -4.41 -5.50
CA GLY A 261 -3.79 -4.54 -6.66
C GLY A 261 -5.28 -4.47 -6.35
N ALA A 262 -5.68 -4.00 -5.17
CA ALA A 262 -7.10 -3.75 -4.88
C ALA A 262 -7.67 -2.66 -5.79
N ASP A 263 -8.92 -2.83 -6.22
CA ASP A 263 -9.64 -1.83 -7.03
C ASP A 263 -9.93 -0.55 -6.21
N GLY A 264 -10.09 -0.71 -4.89
CA GLY A 264 -10.27 0.40 -3.95
C GLY A 264 -10.59 -0.05 -2.52
N ILE A 265 -10.73 0.94 -1.64
CA ILE A 265 -11.04 0.80 -0.23
C ILE A 265 -12.08 1.85 0.21
N LEU A 266 -13.00 1.45 1.07
CA LEU A 266 -13.92 2.32 1.80
C LEU A 266 -13.69 2.13 3.29
N THR A 267 -13.23 3.15 4.01
CA THR A 267 -13.00 3.09 5.46
C THR A 267 -13.91 4.04 6.22
N LEU A 268 -14.30 3.63 7.42
CA LEU A 268 -14.94 4.43 8.45
C LEU A 268 -14.02 4.43 9.68
N SER A 269 -13.82 5.60 10.29
CA SER A 269 -13.03 5.72 11.51
C SER A 269 -13.75 6.58 12.56
N PHE A 270 -13.49 6.23 13.82
CA PHE A 270 -14.12 6.85 14.98
C PHE A 270 -13.28 6.57 16.24
N THR A 271 -13.26 7.53 17.17
CA THR A 271 -12.60 7.37 18.47
C THR A 271 -13.45 6.65 19.50
N ASP A 272 -14.77 6.58 19.29
CA ASP A 272 -15.71 5.91 20.18
C ASP A 272 -16.75 5.12 19.38
N HIS A 273 -16.60 3.79 19.39
CA HIS A 273 -17.54 2.88 18.73
C HIS A 273 -18.96 2.97 19.31
N THR A 274 -19.11 3.18 20.62
CA THR A 274 -20.43 3.24 21.26
C THR A 274 -21.22 4.44 20.75
N VAL A 275 -20.58 5.61 20.67
CA VAL A 275 -21.19 6.82 20.09
C VAL A 275 -21.51 6.61 18.60
N PHE A 276 -20.58 6.04 17.83
CA PHE A 276 -20.80 5.74 16.41
C PHE A 276 -21.98 4.79 16.21
N ALA A 277 -22.07 3.70 16.99
CA ALA A 277 -23.15 2.72 16.89
C ALA A 277 -24.51 3.32 17.27
N GLU A 278 -24.57 4.21 18.26
CA GLU A 278 -25.79 4.95 18.60
C GLU A 278 -26.24 5.87 17.47
N ASN A 279 -25.31 6.59 16.83
CA ASN A 279 -25.61 7.42 15.67
C ASN A 279 -26.10 6.58 14.48
N GLN A 280 -25.41 5.48 14.19
CA GLN A 280 -25.76 4.57 13.09
C GLN A 280 -27.18 4.01 13.25
N ARG A 281 -27.60 3.69 14.48
CA ARG A 281 -28.96 3.19 14.75
C ARG A 281 -30.09 4.17 14.43
N LYS A 282 -29.80 5.47 14.35
CA LYS A 282 -30.78 6.47 13.89
C LYS A 282 -31.16 6.23 12.42
N SER A 283 -30.18 5.85 11.58
CA SER A 283 -30.39 5.51 10.16
C SER A 283 -30.69 4.02 9.93
N TYR A 284 -30.21 3.16 10.82
CA TYR A 284 -30.33 1.70 10.72
C TYR A 284 -30.88 1.11 12.03
N PRO A 285 -32.21 1.18 12.28
CA PRO A 285 -32.79 0.76 13.57
C PRO A 285 -32.58 -0.70 13.94
N LYS A 286 -32.30 -1.56 12.94
CA LYS A 286 -31.98 -3.00 13.10
C LYS A 286 -30.49 -3.26 13.35
N ALA A 287 -29.63 -2.24 13.28
CA ALA A 287 -28.22 -2.38 13.57
C ALA A 287 -28.02 -2.92 14.99
N ARG A 288 -26.99 -3.75 15.15
CA ARG A 288 -26.63 -4.33 16.43
C ARG A 288 -26.36 -3.20 17.43
N ALA A 289 -26.87 -3.36 18.65
CA ALA A 289 -26.55 -2.42 19.73
C ALA A 289 -25.05 -2.47 20.04
N SER A 290 -24.48 -1.34 20.49
CA SER A 290 -23.11 -1.35 21.02
C SER A 290 -23.00 -2.40 22.12
N ASP A 291 -22.08 -3.35 21.96
CA ASP A 291 -21.72 -4.35 22.95
C ASP A 291 -20.22 -4.27 23.25
N THR A 292 -19.71 -5.22 24.03
CA THR A 292 -18.28 -5.28 24.37
C THR A 292 -17.41 -5.75 23.20
N LEU A 293 -17.99 -6.28 22.11
CA LEU A 293 -17.25 -6.98 21.05
C LEU A 293 -16.47 -6.02 20.15
N PHE A 294 -17.08 -4.89 19.79
CA PHE A 294 -16.50 -3.90 18.87
C PHE A 294 -16.07 -2.60 19.56
N ARG A 295 -16.16 -2.53 20.89
CA ARG A 295 -15.87 -1.31 21.66
C ARG A 295 -14.46 -0.76 21.46
N THR A 296 -13.51 -1.63 21.11
CA THR A 296 -12.09 -1.30 20.92
C THR A 296 -11.72 -1.06 19.46
N VAL A 297 -12.71 -1.06 18.55
CA VAL A 297 -12.49 -0.78 17.12
C VAL A 297 -12.37 0.73 16.93
N GLU A 298 -11.37 1.14 16.16
CA GLU A 298 -11.14 2.57 15.82
C GLU A 298 -11.26 2.84 14.32
N GLU A 299 -11.10 1.80 13.50
CA GLU A 299 -11.22 1.88 12.06
C GLU A 299 -11.75 0.56 11.50
N ILE A 300 -12.70 0.63 10.58
CA ILE A 300 -13.19 -0.51 9.81
C ILE A 300 -13.22 -0.14 8.33
N GLY A 301 -12.80 -1.07 7.48
CA GLY A 301 -12.69 -0.84 6.05
C GLY A 301 -13.17 -2.02 5.23
N LEU A 302 -13.74 -1.74 4.08
CA LEU A 302 -14.11 -2.71 3.06
C LEU A 302 -13.18 -2.54 1.87
N VAL A 303 -12.44 -3.60 1.52
CA VAL A 303 -11.56 -3.64 0.36
C VAL A 303 -12.16 -4.52 -0.73
N PHE A 304 -11.98 -4.11 -1.99
CA PHE A 304 -12.55 -4.77 -3.16
C PHE A 304 -11.47 -5.11 -4.18
N GLN A 305 -11.56 -6.31 -4.78
CA GLN A 305 -10.73 -6.68 -5.93
C GLN A 305 -11.53 -7.63 -6.85
N GLY A 306 -12.07 -7.08 -7.94
CA GLY A 306 -13.05 -7.74 -8.77
C GLY A 306 -14.32 -8.03 -7.99
N ASN A 307 -14.69 -9.32 -7.90
CA ASN A 307 -15.84 -9.76 -7.09
C ASN A 307 -15.47 -10.09 -5.65
N ASN A 308 -14.18 -10.05 -5.29
CA ASN A 308 -13.72 -10.41 -3.96
C ASN A 308 -13.85 -9.20 -3.02
N ARG A 309 -14.27 -9.47 -1.78
CA ARG A 309 -14.43 -8.47 -0.72
C ARG A 309 -13.81 -8.98 0.58
N ALA A 310 -13.20 -8.07 1.31
CA ALA A 310 -12.72 -8.33 2.66
C ALA A 310 -12.96 -7.13 3.57
N VAL A 311 -13.22 -7.42 4.83
CA VAL A 311 -13.35 -6.41 5.88
C VAL A 311 -12.07 -6.38 6.70
N LEU A 312 -11.46 -5.21 6.79
CA LEU A 312 -10.28 -4.92 7.57
C LEU A 312 -10.72 -4.14 8.81
N MET A 313 -10.18 -4.46 9.98
CA MET A 313 -10.58 -3.83 11.23
C MET A 313 -9.36 -3.55 12.08
N ASN A 314 -9.13 -2.28 12.43
CA ASN A 314 -8.07 -1.86 13.34
C ASN A 314 -8.64 -1.74 14.76
N THR A 315 -7.89 -2.23 15.74
CA THR A 315 -8.31 -2.25 17.14
C THR A 315 -7.14 -2.15 18.10
N TYR A 316 -7.33 -1.39 19.20
CA TYR A 316 -6.38 -1.36 20.31
C TYR A 316 -6.62 -2.46 21.36
N GLY A 317 -7.61 -3.35 21.15
CA GLY A 317 -7.98 -4.38 22.10
C GLY A 317 -8.66 -5.57 21.45
N ALA A 318 -7.86 -6.53 20.99
CA ALA A 318 -8.32 -7.68 20.22
C ALA A 318 -8.97 -8.81 21.05
N LEU A 319 -8.72 -8.88 22.36
CA LEU A 319 -9.01 -10.06 23.18
C LEU A 319 -10.47 -10.54 23.09
N SER A 320 -11.45 -9.64 23.26
CA SER A 320 -12.87 -10.01 23.25
C SER A 320 -13.32 -10.55 21.90
N LEU A 321 -12.85 -9.96 20.79
CA LEU A 321 -13.17 -10.41 19.45
C LEU A 321 -12.45 -11.72 19.11
N SER A 322 -11.18 -11.86 19.49
CA SER A 322 -10.45 -13.13 19.37
C SER A 322 -11.15 -14.27 20.11
N GLU A 323 -11.55 -14.08 21.37
CA GLU A 323 -12.26 -15.11 22.15
C GLU A 323 -13.61 -15.49 21.53
N TYR A 324 -14.35 -14.51 21.00
CA TYR A 324 -15.60 -14.77 20.29
C TYR A 324 -15.36 -15.62 19.04
N LEU A 325 -14.41 -15.22 18.19
CA LEU A 325 -14.10 -15.92 16.94
C LEU A 325 -13.52 -17.32 17.17
N LEU A 326 -12.74 -17.52 18.24
CA LEU A 326 -12.23 -18.83 18.65
C LEU A 326 -13.33 -19.81 19.06
N ARG A 327 -14.45 -19.31 19.61
CA ARG A 327 -15.62 -20.16 19.95
C ARG A 327 -16.48 -20.48 18.74
N MET A 328 -16.50 -19.59 17.75
CA MET A 328 -17.31 -19.74 16.53
C MET A 328 -16.61 -20.56 15.44
N ARG A 329 -15.26 -20.61 15.44
CA ARG A 329 -14.51 -21.31 14.40
C ARG A 329 -14.80 -22.81 14.40
N SER A 330 -14.98 -23.38 13.22
CA SER A 330 -15.11 -24.84 13.01
C SER A 330 -13.75 -25.50 12.88
N SER A 331 -12.80 -24.81 12.24
CA SER A 331 -11.48 -25.29 11.86
C SER A 331 -10.51 -24.13 11.81
N SER A 332 -9.21 -24.42 11.84
CA SER A 332 -8.18 -23.46 11.49
C SER A 332 -7.01 -24.15 10.79
N TYR A 333 -6.26 -23.38 10.03
CA TYR A 333 -5.00 -23.80 9.41
C TYR A 333 -4.02 -22.64 9.41
N ASP A 334 -2.72 -22.95 9.31
CA ASP A 334 -1.68 -21.94 9.15
C ASP A 334 -1.50 -21.63 7.65
N TYR A 335 -1.40 -20.34 7.32
CA TYR A 335 -0.98 -19.87 6.02
C TYR A 335 0.07 -18.77 6.19
N GLN A 336 1.28 -19.04 5.74
CA GLN A 336 2.42 -18.12 5.83
C GLN A 336 2.68 -17.56 7.25
N GLY A 337 2.59 -18.41 8.28
CA GLY A 337 2.81 -18.03 9.68
C GLY A 337 1.66 -17.25 10.32
N LYS A 338 0.49 -17.21 9.66
CA LYS A 338 -0.75 -16.63 10.17
C LYS A 338 -1.81 -17.72 10.29
N GLU A 339 -2.43 -17.83 11.47
CA GLU A 339 -3.58 -18.71 11.64
C GLU A 339 -4.81 -18.11 10.93
N ILE A 340 -5.40 -18.89 10.04
CA ILE A 340 -6.70 -18.61 9.42
C ILE A 340 -7.75 -19.48 10.10
N GLY A 341 -8.76 -18.84 10.68
CA GLY A 341 -9.94 -19.51 11.20
C GLY A 341 -11.03 -19.61 10.15
N GLU A 342 -11.67 -20.78 10.06
CA GLU A 342 -12.83 -21.04 9.23
C GLU A 342 -14.09 -21.06 10.09
N LEU A 343 -15.19 -20.50 9.59
CA LEU A 343 -16.49 -20.46 10.25
C LEU A 343 -17.63 -20.67 9.25
N SER A 344 -18.80 -21.04 9.77
CA SER A 344 -20.03 -21.02 8.96
C SER A 344 -20.38 -19.57 8.57
N PRO A 345 -21.00 -19.32 7.40
CA PRO A 345 -21.32 -17.97 6.96
C PRO A 345 -22.06 -17.16 8.05
N ASP A 346 -21.47 -16.04 8.46
CA ASP A 346 -21.93 -15.22 9.58
C ASP A 346 -22.13 -13.76 9.13
N ASP A 347 -23.22 -13.14 9.56
CA ASP A 347 -23.62 -11.76 9.24
C ASP A 347 -23.32 -10.76 10.37
N LEU A 348 -22.56 -11.18 11.39
CA LEU A 348 -22.19 -10.36 12.56
C LEU A 348 -21.64 -8.99 12.17
N LEU A 349 -20.72 -8.94 11.19
CA LEU A 349 -20.10 -7.70 10.76
C LEU A 349 -21.11 -6.80 10.05
N GLU A 350 -21.97 -7.37 9.20
CA GLU A 350 -23.05 -6.63 8.54
C GLU A 350 -24.05 -6.08 9.54
N ALA A 351 -24.40 -6.85 10.58
CA ALA A 351 -25.26 -6.40 11.66
C ALA A 351 -24.62 -5.28 12.50
N ALA A 352 -23.30 -5.33 12.72
CA ALA A 352 -22.57 -4.32 13.49
C ALA A 352 -22.24 -3.04 12.68
N PHE A 353 -22.04 -3.16 11.37
CA PHE A 353 -21.64 -2.05 10.50
C PHE A 353 -22.49 -1.96 9.21
N PRO A 354 -23.83 -1.87 9.29
CA PRO A 354 -24.71 -1.80 8.13
C PRO A 354 -24.57 -0.50 7.31
N SER A 355 -23.89 0.52 7.83
CA SER A 355 -23.53 1.71 7.05
C SER A 355 -22.37 1.47 6.09
N LEU A 356 -21.59 0.40 6.30
CA LEU A 356 -20.44 0.02 5.47
C LEU A 356 -20.72 -1.24 4.64
N LEU A 357 -21.41 -2.22 5.24
CA LEU A 357 -21.53 -3.57 4.71
C LEU A 357 -22.95 -3.86 4.24
N LYS A 358 -23.04 -4.52 3.09
CA LYS A 358 -24.29 -4.99 2.49
C LYS A 358 -24.06 -6.35 1.85
N ASP A 359 -24.94 -7.30 2.16
CA ASP A 359 -24.89 -8.67 1.64
C ASP A 359 -23.50 -9.31 1.86
N PHE A 360 -22.87 -9.12 3.02
CA PHE A 360 -21.51 -9.57 3.31
C PHE A 360 -21.51 -10.65 4.39
N LYS A 361 -21.10 -11.86 4.02
CA LYS A 361 -21.03 -13.00 4.95
C LYS A 361 -19.65 -13.61 4.93
N PHE A 362 -18.88 -13.33 5.97
CA PHE A 362 -17.53 -13.86 6.06
C PHE A 362 -17.55 -15.33 6.48
N THR A 363 -16.60 -16.08 5.92
CA THR A 363 -16.39 -17.51 6.20
C THR A 363 -14.98 -17.77 6.72
N HIS A 364 -14.08 -16.81 6.55
CA HIS A 364 -12.68 -16.89 6.96
C HIS A 364 -12.27 -15.62 7.68
N TYR A 365 -11.37 -15.75 8.66
CA TYR A 365 -10.72 -14.62 9.30
C TYR A 365 -9.28 -14.93 9.66
N THR A 366 -8.46 -13.89 9.82
CA THR A 366 -7.17 -13.98 10.50
C THR A 366 -7.03 -12.83 11.49
N ALA A 367 -6.37 -13.10 12.61
CA ALA A 367 -6.01 -12.11 13.61
C ALA A 367 -4.55 -11.68 13.41
N LEU A 368 -4.33 -10.38 13.34
CA LEU A 368 -3.04 -9.71 13.33
C LEU A 368 -2.88 -8.97 14.67
N ASP A 369 -1.67 -8.49 14.98
CA ASP A 369 -1.37 -7.95 16.33
C ASP A 369 -2.37 -6.88 16.80
N ASN A 370 -2.72 -5.92 15.94
CA ASN A 370 -3.69 -4.85 16.22
C ASN A 370 -4.84 -4.80 15.18
N ALA A 371 -5.06 -5.87 14.42
CA ALA A 371 -6.07 -5.85 13.37
C ALA A 371 -6.70 -7.22 13.11
N PHE A 372 -7.87 -7.22 12.49
CA PHE A 372 -8.53 -8.40 11.97
C PHE A 372 -8.81 -8.24 10.49
N VAL A 373 -8.69 -9.33 9.75
CA VAL A 373 -9.09 -9.42 8.34
C VAL A 373 -10.13 -10.51 8.22
N PHE A 374 -11.28 -10.18 7.61
CA PHE A 374 -12.38 -11.09 7.37
C PHE A 374 -12.65 -11.18 5.86
N SER A 375 -12.93 -12.36 5.35
CA SER A 375 -13.18 -12.56 3.92
C SER A 375 -14.30 -13.59 3.69
N GLU A 376 -15.01 -13.42 2.59
CA GLU A 376 -15.98 -14.40 2.07
C GLU A 376 -15.27 -15.56 1.36
N SER A 377 -14.03 -15.34 0.90
CA SER A 377 -13.18 -16.28 0.16
C SER A 377 -11.88 -16.55 0.90
N LYS A 378 -11.53 -17.84 0.99
CA LYS A 378 -10.23 -18.31 1.43
C LYS A 378 -9.11 -17.69 0.59
N GLU A 379 -9.24 -17.78 -0.72
CA GLU A 379 -8.22 -17.36 -1.69
C GLU A 379 -7.93 -15.87 -1.59
N PHE A 380 -8.96 -15.05 -1.34
CA PHE A 380 -8.76 -13.62 -1.15
C PHE A 380 -8.10 -13.28 0.19
N LEU A 381 -8.39 -14.02 1.25
CA LEU A 381 -7.72 -13.85 2.54
C LEU A 381 -6.24 -14.25 2.45
N GLU A 382 -5.94 -15.38 1.80
CA GLU A 382 -4.57 -15.81 1.51
C GLU A 382 -3.83 -14.79 0.65
N LEU A 383 -4.48 -14.20 -0.36
CA LEU A 383 -3.91 -13.09 -1.15
C LEU A 383 -3.57 -11.89 -0.27
N ILE A 384 -4.47 -11.49 0.64
CA ILE A 384 -4.21 -10.38 1.58
C ILE A 384 -2.99 -10.68 2.44
N ILE A 385 -2.93 -11.86 3.08
CA ILE A 385 -1.78 -12.27 3.91
C ILE A 385 -0.49 -12.27 3.09
N ARG A 386 -0.53 -12.79 1.87
CA ARG A 386 0.59 -12.82 0.94
C ARG A 386 1.12 -11.41 0.64
N ASN A 387 0.22 -10.46 0.39
CA ASN A 387 0.57 -9.07 0.08
C ASN A 387 1.09 -8.31 1.31
N ILE A 388 0.53 -8.57 2.49
CA ILE A 388 1.07 -8.06 3.77
C ILE A 388 2.49 -8.57 3.98
N ASN A 389 2.71 -9.87 3.82
CA ASN A 389 4.01 -10.51 4.03
C ASN A 389 5.05 -10.09 2.99
N SER A 390 4.61 -9.78 1.77
CA SER A 390 5.49 -9.30 0.70
C SER A 390 5.70 -7.78 0.74
N GLY A 391 4.86 -7.01 1.43
CA GLY A 391 4.88 -5.53 1.41
C GLY A 391 4.24 -4.91 0.18
N SER A 392 3.59 -5.71 -0.69
CA SER A 392 2.78 -5.23 -1.81
C SER A 392 1.39 -4.84 -1.32
N THR A 393 1.29 -3.79 -0.50
CA THR A 393 0.04 -3.34 0.11
C THR A 393 -0.53 -2.08 -0.56
N TYR A 394 -1.81 -1.79 -0.37
CA TYR A 394 -2.54 -0.73 -1.08
C TYR A 394 -1.99 0.66 -0.81
N ASP A 395 -1.45 0.90 0.39
CA ASP A 395 -0.73 2.13 0.73
C ASP A 395 0.48 2.41 -0.18
N THR A 396 1.10 1.38 -0.77
CA THR A 396 2.21 1.52 -1.72
C THR A 396 1.75 1.78 -3.17
N SER A 397 0.45 1.64 -3.45
CA SER A 397 -0.13 1.78 -4.79
C SER A 397 -0.05 3.23 -5.30
N ALA A 398 -0.01 3.40 -6.61
CA ALA A 398 -0.03 4.73 -7.25
C ALA A 398 -1.31 5.51 -6.92
N SER A 399 -2.45 4.81 -6.83
CA SER A 399 -3.74 5.40 -6.46
C SER A 399 -3.68 5.97 -5.04
N TYR A 400 -3.19 5.20 -4.06
CA TYR A 400 -3.11 5.68 -2.68
C TYR A 400 -2.12 6.83 -2.51
N GLN A 401 -0.89 6.68 -3.01
CA GLN A 401 0.14 7.71 -2.88
C GLN A 401 -0.28 9.04 -3.53
N SER A 402 -0.90 8.98 -4.71
CA SER A 402 -1.36 10.19 -5.41
C SER A 402 -2.51 10.90 -4.68
N ALA A 403 -3.40 10.15 -4.04
CA ALA A 403 -4.49 10.70 -3.25
C ALA A 403 -3.98 11.35 -1.94
N ARG A 404 -3.00 10.74 -1.27
CA ARG A 404 -2.42 11.25 -0.01
C ARG A 404 -1.65 12.56 -0.15
N GLU A 405 -1.28 12.95 -1.36
CA GLU A 405 -0.73 14.29 -1.62
C GLU A 405 -1.77 15.42 -1.46
N GLU A 406 -3.07 15.10 -1.58
CA GLU A 406 -4.16 16.08 -1.63
C GLU A 406 -5.16 15.96 -0.47
N LEU A 407 -5.18 14.81 0.20
CA LEU A 407 -6.14 14.47 1.26
C LEU A 407 -5.51 14.54 2.65
N ALA A 408 -6.34 14.76 3.67
CA ALA A 408 -5.89 14.75 5.05
C ALA A 408 -5.46 13.33 5.48
N GLU A 409 -4.52 13.25 6.43
CA GLU A 409 -4.05 11.95 6.91
C GLU A 409 -5.08 11.20 7.76
N ALA A 410 -5.86 11.96 8.53
CA ALA A 410 -6.94 11.48 9.36
C ALA A 410 -8.29 11.80 8.75
N SER A 411 -9.20 10.83 8.76
CA SER A 411 -10.56 11.01 8.22
C SER A 411 -11.56 10.06 8.85
N SER A 412 -12.78 10.53 9.03
CA SER A 412 -13.91 9.76 9.54
C SER A 412 -14.47 8.81 8.48
N LEU A 413 -14.41 9.21 7.21
CA LEU A 413 -14.75 8.36 6.07
C LEU A 413 -13.74 8.61 4.95
N LEU A 414 -13.27 7.53 4.32
CA LEU A 414 -12.46 7.59 3.11
C LEU A 414 -12.94 6.54 2.11
N LEU A 415 -13.48 6.99 0.98
CA LEU A 415 -13.63 6.20 -0.24
C LEU A 415 -12.44 6.51 -1.15
N LEU A 416 -11.72 5.50 -1.64
CA LEU A 416 -10.56 5.70 -2.51
C LEU A 416 -10.36 4.50 -3.43
N GLY A 417 -10.18 4.73 -4.72
CA GLY A 417 -9.89 3.65 -5.67
C GLY A 417 -9.79 4.11 -7.11
N ASP A 418 -9.73 3.13 -8.00
CA ASP A 418 -9.81 3.36 -9.43
C ASP A 418 -11.20 3.87 -9.79
N LYS A 419 -11.30 5.00 -10.50
CA LYS A 419 -12.57 5.68 -10.76
C LYS A 419 -13.65 4.72 -11.29
N ASP A 420 -13.38 4.05 -12.40
CA ASP A 420 -14.33 3.16 -13.08
C ASP A 420 -14.80 2.00 -12.20
N LYS A 421 -13.98 1.59 -11.22
CA LYS A 421 -14.31 0.52 -10.26
C LYS A 421 -15.13 1.04 -9.09
N MET A 422 -14.87 2.28 -8.68
CA MET A 422 -15.49 2.89 -7.52
C MET A 422 -16.82 3.59 -7.82
N GLU A 423 -17.15 3.85 -9.09
CA GLU A 423 -18.40 4.53 -9.48
C GLU A 423 -19.65 3.90 -8.84
N LYS A 424 -19.76 2.56 -8.85
CA LYS A 424 -20.90 1.86 -8.24
C LYS A 424 -20.97 2.09 -6.73
N ILE A 425 -19.84 2.02 -6.03
CA ILE A 425 -19.78 2.21 -4.57
C ILE A 425 -20.04 3.68 -4.24
N ALA A 426 -19.51 4.62 -5.02
CA ALA A 426 -19.78 6.05 -4.89
C ALA A 426 -21.28 6.35 -5.05
N ALA A 427 -21.96 5.71 -6.00
CA ALA A 427 -23.41 5.84 -6.20
C ALA A 427 -24.28 5.24 -5.08
N GLU A 428 -23.74 4.31 -4.28
CA GLU A 428 -24.42 3.78 -3.09
C GLU A 428 -24.25 4.69 -1.86
N LEU A 429 -23.17 5.50 -1.85
CA LEU A 429 -22.79 6.37 -0.74
C LEU A 429 -23.18 7.85 -0.92
N LEU A 430 -23.11 8.36 -2.15
CA LEU A 430 -23.19 9.78 -2.48
C LEU A 430 -24.42 10.11 -3.34
N PRO A 431 -24.96 11.34 -3.22
CA PRO A 431 -26.00 11.81 -4.12
C PRO A 431 -25.51 11.88 -5.57
N SER A 432 -26.44 11.68 -6.51
CA SER A 432 -26.19 11.66 -7.96
C SER A 432 -25.36 12.85 -8.44
N GLY A 433 -25.68 14.07 -7.95
CA GLY A 433 -24.96 15.28 -8.34
C GLY A 433 -23.48 15.26 -7.97
N LEU A 434 -23.09 14.69 -6.82
CA LEU A 434 -21.66 14.56 -6.47
C LEU A 434 -20.94 13.52 -7.32
N VAL A 435 -21.59 12.38 -7.60
CA VAL A 435 -21.04 11.37 -8.50
C VAL A 435 -20.79 11.97 -9.89
N GLN A 436 -21.68 12.83 -10.36
CA GLN A 436 -21.54 13.53 -11.62
C GLN A 436 -20.42 14.58 -11.61
N LEU A 437 -20.27 15.34 -10.52
CA LEU A 437 -19.15 16.28 -10.37
C LEU A 437 -17.80 15.55 -10.45
N SER A 438 -17.70 14.33 -9.91
CA SER A 438 -16.50 13.49 -10.05
C SER A 438 -16.32 12.84 -11.43
N ASN A 439 -17.34 12.89 -12.29
CA ASN A 439 -17.29 12.32 -13.63
C ASN A 439 -16.95 13.34 -14.72
N ALA A 440 -16.93 14.62 -14.39
CA ALA A 440 -16.75 15.73 -15.32
C ALA A 440 -15.30 15.97 -15.80
N SER A 441 -14.50 14.92 -15.99
CA SER A 441 -13.19 15.03 -16.64
C SER A 441 -12.83 13.82 -17.51
N SER A 442 -12.11 14.10 -18.60
CA SER A 442 -11.58 13.12 -19.56
C SER A 442 -10.17 12.63 -19.22
N MET A 443 -9.76 12.72 -17.95
CA MET A 443 -8.45 12.24 -17.50
C MET A 443 -8.27 10.75 -17.78
N GLN A 444 -7.11 10.37 -18.30
CA GLN A 444 -6.75 8.97 -18.52
C GLN A 444 -6.35 8.30 -17.20
N ASP A 445 -6.94 7.13 -16.93
CA ASP A 445 -6.71 6.30 -15.74
C ASP A 445 -6.72 7.08 -14.40
N PRO A 446 -7.83 7.78 -14.08
CA PRO A 446 -7.92 8.57 -12.87
C PRO A 446 -8.27 7.71 -11.65
N LEU A 447 -7.78 8.12 -10.49
CA LEU A 447 -8.34 7.69 -9.21
C LEU A 447 -9.56 8.56 -8.85
N LEU A 448 -10.46 7.99 -8.06
CA LEU A 448 -11.55 8.68 -7.38
C LEU A 448 -11.35 8.57 -5.87
N ALA A 449 -11.51 9.69 -5.15
CA ALA A 449 -11.56 9.68 -3.71
C ALA A 449 -12.66 10.61 -3.16
N PHE A 450 -13.31 10.18 -2.08
CA PHE A 450 -14.22 11.00 -1.31
C PHE A 450 -13.84 10.88 0.18
N GLN A 451 -13.57 12.01 0.82
CA GLN A 451 -13.12 12.06 2.21
C GLN A 451 -14.05 12.94 3.04
N VAL A 452 -14.42 12.44 4.23
CA VAL A 452 -15.11 13.20 5.27
C VAL A 452 -14.20 13.31 6.48
N VAL A 453 -13.96 14.53 6.94
CA VAL A 453 -13.28 14.81 8.21
C VAL A 453 -14.29 15.49 9.12
N ALA A 454 -14.87 14.73 10.04
CA ALA A 454 -15.92 15.23 10.93
C ALA A 454 -15.37 16.19 11.99
N ASP A 455 -16.12 17.24 12.27
CA ASP A 455 -15.94 18.16 13.40
C ASP A 455 -17.28 18.27 14.16
N ARG A 456 -17.33 19.04 15.25
CA ARG A 456 -18.47 19.09 16.19
C ARG A 456 -19.80 19.50 15.58
N SER A 457 -19.79 20.36 14.57
CA SER A 457 -21.02 20.98 14.01
C SER A 457 -21.08 21.01 12.48
N PHE A 458 -20.00 20.58 11.82
CA PHE A 458 -19.88 20.49 10.38
C PHE A 458 -18.79 19.47 10.06
N SER A 459 -18.73 19.00 8.82
CA SER A 459 -17.66 18.13 8.35
C SER A 459 -16.97 18.74 7.15
N HIS A 460 -15.64 18.63 7.10
CA HIS A 460 -14.91 18.94 5.88
C HIS A 460 -15.08 17.81 4.87
N LEU A 461 -15.35 18.18 3.62
CA LEU A 461 -15.58 17.27 2.51
C LEU A 461 -14.52 17.49 1.44
N ASN A 462 -13.94 16.41 0.93
CA ASN A 462 -13.08 16.43 -0.24
C ASN A 462 -13.57 15.39 -1.25
N LEU A 463 -13.93 15.83 -2.45
CA LEU A 463 -14.17 14.97 -3.61
C LEU A 463 -13.02 15.21 -4.59
N LEU A 464 -12.25 14.17 -4.90
CA LEU A 464 -11.02 14.25 -5.66
C LEU A 464 -11.06 13.27 -6.83
N GLN A 465 -10.75 13.76 -8.01
CA GLN A 465 -10.31 12.97 -9.14
C GLN A 465 -8.89 13.40 -9.52
N LYS A 466 -7.96 12.46 -9.63
CA LYS A 466 -6.55 12.77 -9.93
C LYS A 466 -5.93 11.70 -10.83
N ARG A 467 -5.08 12.10 -11.76
CA ARG A 467 -4.29 11.12 -12.53
C ARG A 467 -3.27 10.46 -11.61
N LYS A 468 -3.21 9.12 -11.66
CA LYS A 468 -2.22 8.35 -10.88
C LYS A 468 -0.81 8.75 -11.29
N SER A 469 0.02 9.15 -10.32
CA SER A 469 1.43 9.46 -10.56
C SER A 469 2.29 8.22 -10.29
N GLY A 470 3.18 7.88 -11.23
CA GLY A 470 4.03 6.68 -11.15
C GLY A 470 5.19 6.77 -10.14
N ARG A 471 5.18 7.74 -9.22
CA ARG A 471 6.22 7.90 -8.20
C ARG A 471 5.83 7.18 -6.91
N SER A 472 5.65 5.87 -6.98
CA SER A 472 5.67 5.06 -5.76
C SER A 472 7.06 5.17 -5.14
N ARG A 473 7.17 5.87 -4.01
CA ARG A 473 8.42 6.05 -3.27
C ARG A 473 8.69 4.75 -2.50
N LYS A 474 9.06 3.68 -3.21
CA LYS A 474 9.36 2.37 -2.63
C LYS A 474 10.71 2.38 -1.91
N GLN A 475 10.79 3.03 -0.74
CA GLN A 475 11.92 2.87 0.18
C GLN A 475 11.78 1.52 0.91
N GLY A 476 12.83 0.71 0.94
CA GLY A 476 12.85 -0.59 1.63
C GLY A 476 13.01 -1.80 0.71
N VAL A 477 12.72 -2.98 1.26
CA VAL A 477 12.80 -4.27 0.55
C VAL A 477 11.48 -4.53 -0.16
N ASN A 478 11.52 -4.73 -1.48
CA ASN A 478 10.31 -4.87 -2.29
C ASN A 478 10.33 -6.17 -3.10
N PRO A 479 9.20 -6.91 -3.21
CA PRO A 479 9.09 -8.03 -4.13
C PRO A 479 9.35 -7.58 -5.55
N ARG A 480 10.24 -8.27 -6.25
CA ARG A 480 10.51 -8.08 -7.66
C ARG A 480 9.61 -8.97 -8.52
N PHE A 481 9.52 -10.26 -8.17
CA PHE A 481 8.63 -11.22 -8.79
C PHE A 481 8.51 -12.50 -7.94
N THR A 482 7.45 -13.26 -8.18
CA THR A 482 7.23 -14.62 -7.67
C THR A 482 7.05 -15.58 -8.84
N ILE A 483 7.56 -16.80 -8.69
CA ILE A 483 7.42 -17.86 -9.70
C ILE A 483 6.90 -19.11 -9.04
N GLN A 484 5.88 -19.70 -9.63
CA GLN A 484 5.36 -21.00 -9.24
C GLN A 484 5.95 -22.08 -10.15
N LEU A 485 6.40 -23.18 -9.53
CA LEU A 485 6.91 -24.38 -10.19
C LEU A 485 5.84 -25.46 -10.22
N ASP A 486 6.07 -26.50 -11.03
CA ASP A 486 5.12 -27.60 -11.21
C ASP A 486 4.97 -28.48 -9.96
N ALA A 487 5.99 -28.53 -9.09
CA ALA A 487 6.01 -29.29 -7.85
C ALA A 487 6.74 -28.52 -6.74
N PRO A 488 6.60 -28.91 -5.45
CA PRO A 488 7.28 -28.27 -4.33
C PRO A 488 8.80 -28.15 -4.52
N LEU A 489 9.39 -27.05 -4.06
CA LEU A 489 10.84 -26.85 -4.10
C LEU A 489 11.54 -27.88 -3.19
N ALA A 490 12.49 -28.63 -3.76
CA ALA A 490 13.32 -29.59 -3.05
C ALA A 490 14.60 -28.97 -2.48
N ASN A 491 15.07 -27.86 -3.06
CA ASN A 491 16.23 -27.12 -2.58
C ASN A 491 15.99 -25.61 -2.60
N THR A 492 16.95 -24.88 -2.03
CA THR A 492 16.90 -23.43 -1.95
C THR A 492 17.23 -22.81 -3.32
N PRO A 493 16.51 -21.78 -3.78
CA PRO A 493 16.88 -21.03 -4.96
C PRO A 493 18.32 -20.51 -4.86
N GLN A 494 19.10 -20.67 -5.93
CA GLN A 494 20.50 -20.27 -5.98
C GLN A 494 20.76 -19.34 -7.16
N PHE A 495 21.47 -18.24 -6.94
CA PHE A 495 21.95 -17.39 -8.03
C PHE A 495 23.16 -18.02 -8.74
N VAL A 496 23.12 -17.99 -10.08
CA VAL A 496 24.20 -18.40 -10.99
C VAL A 496 24.39 -17.33 -12.06
N THR A 497 25.61 -17.19 -12.59
CA THR A 497 25.96 -16.12 -13.54
C THR A 497 25.71 -16.54 -14.99
N ASP A 498 25.00 -15.71 -15.76
CA ASP A 498 25.01 -15.78 -17.22
C ASP A 498 26.30 -15.13 -17.75
N HIS A 499 27.23 -15.94 -18.22
CA HIS A 499 28.52 -15.48 -18.73
C HIS A 499 28.45 -14.56 -19.96
N ARG A 500 27.28 -14.44 -20.62
CA ARG A 500 27.12 -13.59 -21.82
C ARG A 500 26.93 -12.12 -21.47
N ASN A 501 26.35 -11.83 -20.31
CA ASN A 501 26.02 -10.46 -19.89
C ASN A 501 26.33 -10.18 -18.40
N ASN A 502 26.89 -11.15 -17.67
CA ASN A 502 27.19 -11.11 -16.23
C ASN A 502 25.99 -10.92 -15.30
N LYS A 503 24.76 -10.90 -15.82
CA LYS A 503 23.54 -10.95 -15.00
C LYS A 503 23.43 -12.29 -14.28
N LYS A 504 22.60 -12.34 -13.25
CA LYS A 504 22.29 -13.58 -12.53
C LYS A 504 21.00 -14.22 -13.04
N GLU A 505 21.02 -15.54 -13.02
CA GLU A 505 19.90 -16.44 -13.24
C GLU A 505 19.71 -17.24 -11.94
N ILE A 506 18.54 -17.84 -11.77
CA ILE A 506 18.20 -18.62 -10.58
C ILE A 506 18.13 -20.09 -11.00
N VAL A 507 18.84 -20.95 -10.28
CA VAL A 507 18.76 -22.40 -10.40
C VAL A 507 18.07 -22.98 -9.17
N VAL A 508 17.11 -23.87 -9.39
CA VAL A 508 16.33 -24.51 -8.31
C VAL A 508 15.80 -25.86 -8.80
N GLN A 509 15.63 -26.82 -7.90
CA GLN A 509 15.07 -28.14 -8.19
C GLN A 509 13.76 -28.35 -7.43
N ASP A 510 12.78 -28.98 -8.07
CA ASP A 510 11.56 -29.44 -7.40
C ASP A 510 11.68 -30.87 -6.83
N SER A 511 10.66 -31.29 -6.09
CA SER A 511 10.57 -32.61 -5.44
C SER A 511 10.41 -33.77 -6.42
N GLU A 512 10.07 -33.49 -7.68
CA GLU A 512 10.04 -34.47 -8.77
C GLU A 512 11.38 -34.57 -9.51
N ASN A 513 12.43 -33.95 -8.96
CA ASN A 513 13.78 -33.89 -9.49
C ASN A 513 13.94 -33.08 -10.78
N ASN A 514 12.99 -32.23 -11.13
CA ASN A 514 13.16 -31.30 -12.24
C ASN A 514 14.03 -30.11 -11.80
N LEU A 515 15.13 -29.89 -12.51
CA LEU A 515 15.98 -28.72 -12.36
C LEU A 515 15.50 -27.61 -13.31
N TYR A 516 15.31 -26.41 -12.77
CA TYR A 516 14.89 -25.22 -13.49
C TYR A 516 16.05 -24.22 -13.55
N LEU A 517 16.17 -23.52 -14.67
CA LEU A 517 16.95 -22.29 -14.78
C LEU A 517 16.02 -21.14 -15.15
N ILE A 518 16.12 -20.05 -14.42
CA ILE A 518 15.18 -18.93 -14.45
C ILE A 518 15.96 -17.63 -14.66
N SER A 519 15.50 -16.75 -15.53
CA SER A 519 16.12 -15.44 -15.80
C SER A 519 15.97 -14.43 -14.65
N SER A 520 16.74 -13.34 -14.71
CA SER A 520 16.62 -12.17 -13.81
C SER A 520 15.26 -11.45 -13.87
N GLU A 521 14.46 -11.74 -14.89
CA GLU A 521 13.11 -11.20 -15.09
C GLU A 521 12.01 -12.23 -14.75
N GLY A 522 12.37 -13.37 -14.17
CA GLY A 522 11.43 -14.38 -13.69
C GLY A 522 10.87 -15.33 -14.75
N LYS A 523 11.41 -15.32 -15.97
CA LYS A 523 11.08 -16.30 -17.02
C LYS A 523 11.85 -17.61 -16.84
N ILE A 524 11.16 -18.75 -16.84
CA ILE A 524 11.77 -20.09 -16.93
C ILE A 524 12.46 -20.22 -18.29
N LEU A 525 13.77 -20.42 -18.28
CA LEU A 525 14.61 -20.57 -19.48
C LEU A 525 14.60 -22.01 -19.98
N TRP A 526 14.68 -22.99 -19.06
CA TRP A 526 14.52 -24.41 -19.34
C TRP A 526 14.20 -25.18 -18.07
N LYS A 527 13.65 -26.39 -18.26
CA LYS A 527 13.37 -27.42 -17.26
C LYS A 527 14.05 -28.73 -17.70
N LYS A 528 14.75 -29.43 -16.79
CA LYS A 528 15.38 -30.72 -17.05
C LYS A 528 15.14 -31.69 -15.90
N GLU A 529 14.53 -32.82 -16.19
CA GLU A 529 14.40 -33.93 -15.25
C GLU A 529 15.78 -34.54 -14.96
N LEU A 530 16.11 -34.72 -13.67
CA LEU A 530 17.33 -35.35 -13.20
C LEU A 530 17.02 -36.72 -12.59
N GLY A 531 18.02 -37.62 -12.59
CA GLY A 531 17.88 -38.96 -12.00
C GLY A 531 17.84 -39.02 -10.47
N GLY A 532 17.79 -37.87 -9.79
CA GLY A 532 17.74 -37.76 -8.33
C GLY A 532 17.97 -36.33 -7.82
N PRO A 533 17.85 -36.12 -6.49
CA PRO A 533 17.97 -34.80 -5.90
C PRO A 533 19.41 -34.28 -5.97
N VAL A 534 19.58 -33.01 -6.31
CA VAL A 534 20.86 -32.29 -6.29
C VAL A 534 21.41 -32.27 -4.86
N GLN A 535 22.70 -32.56 -4.71
CA GLN A 535 23.39 -32.60 -3.44
C GLN A 535 24.17 -31.29 -3.24
N GLY A 536 23.73 -30.49 -2.27
CA GLY A 536 24.32 -29.20 -1.91
C GLY A 536 24.17 -28.12 -3.00
N ARG A 537 25.11 -27.16 -3.02
CA ARG A 537 25.10 -26.04 -3.97
C ARG A 537 25.62 -26.48 -5.34
N ILE A 538 25.09 -25.87 -6.39
CA ILE A 538 25.56 -26.06 -7.76
C ILE A 538 26.77 -25.16 -8.00
N GLU A 539 27.89 -25.73 -8.42
CA GLU A 539 29.14 -24.98 -8.65
C GLU A 539 29.21 -24.50 -10.12
N GLN A 540 29.65 -23.26 -10.34
CA GLN A 540 29.90 -22.76 -11.71
C GLN A 540 31.37 -22.91 -12.09
N ILE A 541 31.62 -23.54 -13.24
CA ILE A 541 32.97 -23.80 -13.76
C ILE A 541 33.10 -23.32 -15.21
N ASP A 542 34.31 -22.95 -15.62
CA ASP A 542 34.66 -22.70 -17.03
C ASP A 542 35.61 -23.79 -17.52
N LEU A 543 35.04 -24.95 -17.83
CA LEU A 543 35.74 -26.17 -18.19
C LEU A 543 36.67 -25.99 -19.40
N TYR A 544 36.28 -25.11 -20.32
CA TYR A 544 36.96 -24.87 -21.59
C TYR A 544 37.89 -23.65 -21.58
N LYS A 545 38.00 -22.95 -20.44
CA LYS A 545 38.81 -21.74 -20.26
C LYS A 545 38.49 -20.62 -21.27
N ASN A 546 37.23 -20.53 -21.68
CA ASN A 546 36.77 -19.58 -22.69
C ASN A 546 35.75 -18.57 -22.15
N GLY A 547 35.58 -18.52 -20.83
CA GLY A 547 34.62 -17.68 -20.15
C GLY A 547 33.20 -18.23 -20.15
N ARG A 548 32.91 -19.33 -20.88
CA ARG A 548 31.58 -19.94 -20.85
C ARG A 548 31.45 -20.76 -19.58
N LEU A 549 30.44 -20.45 -18.78
CA LEU A 549 30.18 -21.15 -17.52
C LEU A 549 29.28 -22.37 -17.73
N GLN A 550 29.56 -23.43 -16.97
CA GLN A 550 28.78 -24.67 -16.85
C GLN A 550 28.39 -24.87 -15.38
N LEU A 551 27.29 -25.59 -15.16
CA LEU A 551 26.79 -26.00 -13.86
C LEU A 551 27.31 -27.38 -13.52
N ALA A 552 28.10 -27.53 -12.45
CA ALA A 552 28.68 -28.79 -12.00
C ALA A 552 28.14 -29.15 -10.61
N PHE A 553 27.61 -30.36 -10.48
CA PHE A 553 27.00 -30.82 -9.23
C PHE A 553 26.88 -32.34 -9.19
N THR A 554 26.60 -32.88 -8.01
CA THR A 554 26.19 -34.28 -7.83
C THR A 554 24.69 -34.35 -7.58
N THR A 555 24.04 -35.41 -8.07
CA THR A 555 22.75 -35.86 -7.54
C THR A 555 22.99 -36.97 -6.52
N SER A 556 21.94 -37.59 -5.98
CA SER A 556 22.08 -38.75 -5.10
C SER A 556 22.95 -39.88 -5.69
N ASN A 557 23.06 -40.00 -7.02
CA ASN A 557 23.75 -41.11 -7.69
C ASN A 557 24.52 -40.72 -8.97
N GLN A 558 24.62 -39.43 -9.32
CA GLN A 558 25.33 -38.98 -10.53
C GLN A 558 26.25 -37.79 -10.25
N PHE A 559 27.36 -37.71 -10.97
CA PHE A 559 28.11 -36.47 -11.16
C PHE A 559 27.77 -35.92 -12.55
N LEU A 560 27.19 -34.71 -12.58
CA LEU A 560 26.72 -34.03 -13.78
C LEU A 560 27.46 -32.71 -13.99
N VAL A 561 27.74 -32.40 -15.25
CA VAL A 561 28.03 -31.03 -15.72
C VAL A 561 27.05 -30.69 -16.84
N LEU A 562 26.32 -29.59 -16.67
CA LEU A 562 25.39 -29.05 -17.66
C LEU A 562 25.92 -27.73 -18.23
N ASP A 563 25.77 -27.52 -19.52
CA ASP A 563 25.97 -26.19 -20.10
C ASP A 563 24.84 -25.24 -19.70
N ARG A 564 24.97 -23.95 -20.06
CA ARG A 564 23.96 -22.92 -19.77
C ARG A 564 22.56 -23.29 -20.30
N ASN A 565 22.46 -24.09 -21.36
CA ASN A 565 21.20 -24.48 -21.97
C ASN A 565 20.64 -25.80 -21.41
N GLY A 566 21.20 -26.29 -20.29
CA GLY A 566 20.78 -27.54 -19.66
C GLY A 566 21.26 -28.79 -20.38
N LYS A 567 22.16 -28.68 -21.37
CA LYS A 567 22.70 -29.84 -22.10
C LYS A 567 23.86 -30.46 -21.35
N GLU A 568 23.89 -31.77 -21.30
CA GLU A 568 24.97 -32.53 -20.67
C GLU A 568 26.31 -32.31 -21.37
N VAL A 569 27.35 -32.06 -20.57
CA VAL A 569 28.72 -31.86 -21.04
C VAL A 569 29.51 -33.14 -20.85
N ALA A 570 29.84 -33.81 -21.94
CA ALA A 570 30.65 -35.02 -21.89
C ALA A 570 32.08 -34.73 -21.37
N PRO A 571 32.70 -35.66 -20.62
CA PRO A 571 32.21 -36.96 -20.19
C PRO A 571 31.62 -36.95 -18.76
N PHE A 572 31.08 -35.81 -18.31
CA PHE A 572 30.63 -35.60 -16.93
C PHE A 572 29.16 -35.98 -16.73
N THR A 573 28.81 -37.20 -17.16
CA THR A 573 27.53 -37.85 -16.90
C THR A 573 27.77 -39.18 -16.20
N LYS A 574 28.56 -39.13 -15.12
CA LYS A 574 29.08 -40.33 -14.44
C LYS A 574 28.06 -40.83 -13.43
N LYS A 575 27.67 -42.10 -13.54
CA LYS A 575 26.76 -42.78 -12.60
C LYS A 575 27.54 -43.49 -11.51
N PHE A 576 27.01 -43.46 -10.29
CA PHE A 576 27.58 -44.08 -9.10
C PHE A 576 26.50 -44.93 -8.42
N PRO A 577 26.52 -46.27 -8.57
CA PRO A 577 25.61 -47.14 -7.84
C PRO A 577 25.97 -47.18 -6.35
N GLY A 578 25.00 -47.48 -5.49
CA GLY A 578 25.22 -47.68 -4.05
C GLY A 578 24.74 -46.50 -3.19
N ALA A 579 25.55 -46.11 -2.20
CA ALA A 579 25.21 -45.06 -1.25
C ALA A 579 25.03 -43.68 -1.92
N ILE A 580 24.35 -42.77 -1.23
CA ILE A 580 24.13 -41.39 -1.68
C ILE A 580 25.48 -40.68 -1.83
N LEU A 581 25.65 -39.90 -2.91
CA LEU A 581 26.82 -39.04 -3.09
C LEU A 581 26.75 -37.80 -2.19
N ASN A 582 27.89 -37.38 -1.66
CA ASN A 582 27.98 -36.05 -1.03
C ASN A 582 27.94 -34.93 -2.09
N PRO A 583 27.74 -33.67 -1.67
CA PRO A 583 27.86 -32.53 -2.56
C PRO A 583 29.22 -32.47 -3.26
N LEU A 584 29.23 -32.02 -4.51
CA LEU A 584 30.43 -31.96 -5.33
C LEU A 584 31.46 -30.98 -4.74
N ALA A 585 32.71 -31.43 -4.59
CA ALA A 585 33.83 -30.55 -4.28
C ALA A 585 34.58 -30.19 -5.57
N VAL A 586 34.73 -28.89 -5.84
CA VAL A 586 35.45 -28.35 -7.00
C VAL A 586 36.66 -27.56 -6.53
N PHE A 587 37.87 -28.01 -6.87
CA PHE A 587 39.10 -27.32 -6.51
C PHE A 587 39.77 -26.70 -7.73
N ASP A 588 40.12 -25.42 -7.64
CA ASP A 588 40.99 -24.73 -8.59
C ASP A 588 42.21 -24.15 -7.86
N TYR A 589 43.24 -24.99 -7.70
CA TYR A 589 44.39 -24.68 -6.85
C TYR A 589 45.11 -23.37 -7.20
N GLU A 590 45.14 -23.03 -8.48
CA GLU A 590 45.94 -21.92 -9.03
C GLU A 590 45.08 -20.82 -9.64
N GLY A 591 43.75 -20.92 -9.55
CA GLY A 591 42.84 -19.99 -10.21
C GLY A 591 42.94 -20.02 -11.73
N ASN A 592 43.55 -21.06 -12.31
CA ASN A 592 43.80 -21.20 -13.74
C ASN A 592 42.80 -22.16 -14.41
N ARG A 593 41.69 -22.45 -13.73
CA ARG A 593 40.56 -23.27 -14.19
C ARG A 593 40.99 -24.72 -14.50
N ASN A 594 42.06 -25.19 -13.87
CA ASN A 594 42.49 -26.59 -13.94
C ASN A 594 41.79 -27.40 -12.85
N TYR A 595 40.47 -27.57 -12.99
CA TYR A 595 39.63 -28.12 -11.94
C TYR A 595 40.03 -29.54 -11.50
N ARG A 596 39.83 -29.80 -10.21
CA ARG A 596 39.78 -31.14 -9.61
C ARG A 596 38.40 -31.32 -9.00
N PHE A 597 37.67 -32.29 -9.53
CA PHE A 597 36.34 -32.67 -9.06
C PHE A 597 36.50 -33.83 -8.09
N VAL A 598 36.14 -33.64 -6.83
CA VAL A 598 36.16 -34.70 -5.83
C VAL A 598 34.74 -35.14 -5.54
N VAL A 599 34.48 -36.40 -5.82
CA VAL A 599 33.21 -37.08 -5.56
C VAL A 599 33.45 -38.09 -4.44
N THR A 600 32.67 -38.00 -3.37
CA THR A 600 32.74 -38.93 -2.23
C THR A 600 31.44 -39.69 -2.05
N GLN A 601 31.55 -40.97 -1.69
CA GLN A 601 30.43 -41.89 -1.54
C GLN A 601 30.76 -42.88 -0.42
N GLY A 602 30.16 -42.69 0.76
CA GLY A 602 30.63 -43.38 1.96
C GLY A 602 32.12 -43.09 2.19
N SER A 603 32.94 -44.13 2.29
CA SER A 603 34.41 -43.99 2.42
C SER A 603 35.16 -43.88 1.10
N ASP A 604 34.52 -44.06 -0.05
CA ASP A 604 35.19 -43.94 -1.34
C ASP A 604 35.41 -42.46 -1.71
N VAL A 605 36.62 -42.14 -2.18
CA VAL A 605 36.99 -40.80 -2.62
C VAL A 605 37.54 -40.89 -4.05
N ARG A 606 36.95 -40.15 -4.98
CA ARG A 606 37.36 -40.16 -6.39
C ARG A 606 37.65 -38.74 -6.85
N MET A 607 38.83 -38.53 -7.42
CA MET A 607 39.24 -37.24 -7.97
C MET A 607 39.34 -37.31 -9.50
N TYR A 608 38.62 -36.43 -10.18
CA TYR A 608 38.64 -36.28 -11.64
C TYR A 608 39.25 -34.94 -12.05
N ASN A 609 39.91 -34.88 -13.20
CA ASN A 609 40.39 -33.63 -13.80
C ASN A 609 39.32 -32.99 -14.71
N GLY A 610 39.65 -31.82 -15.29
CA GLY A 610 38.83 -31.11 -16.28
C GLY A 610 38.50 -31.89 -17.57
N LYS A 611 39.08 -33.07 -17.78
CA LYS A 611 38.73 -33.99 -18.89
C LYS A 611 37.87 -35.17 -18.43
N GLY A 612 37.49 -35.21 -17.15
CA GLY A 612 36.73 -36.30 -16.53
C GLY A 612 37.54 -37.59 -16.32
N ASN A 613 38.87 -37.53 -16.46
CA ASN A 613 39.76 -38.65 -16.18
C ASN A 613 40.14 -38.67 -14.71
N THR A 614 40.29 -39.87 -14.13
CA THR A 614 40.81 -40.05 -12.78
C THR A 614 42.21 -39.45 -12.66
N VAL A 615 42.47 -38.74 -11.56
CA VAL A 615 43.78 -38.15 -11.28
C VAL A 615 44.67 -39.20 -10.63
N SER A 616 45.53 -39.84 -11.42
CA SER A 616 46.41 -40.93 -10.96
C SER A 616 47.35 -40.55 -9.82
N GLY A 617 47.74 -39.28 -9.72
CA GLY A 617 48.59 -38.78 -8.65
C GLY A 617 47.89 -38.56 -7.31
N PHE A 618 46.56 -38.73 -7.23
CA PHE A 618 45.82 -38.57 -5.98
C PHE A 618 45.68 -39.92 -5.27
N LYS A 619 46.30 -40.05 -4.10
CA LYS A 619 46.43 -41.33 -3.37
C LYS A 619 45.33 -41.60 -2.35
N TYR A 620 44.65 -40.56 -1.85
CA TYR A 620 43.62 -40.71 -0.82
C TYR A 620 42.28 -41.12 -1.43
N THR A 621 42.22 -42.34 -1.98
CA THR A 621 41.03 -42.85 -2.69
C THR A 621 40.05 -43.60 -1.79
N LYS A 622 40.45 -43.90 -0.55
CA LYS A 622 39.65 -44.60 0.44
C LYS A 622 39.89 -43.97 1.81
N ALA A 623 38.84 -43.44 2.41
CA ALA A 623 38.86 -42.93 3.77
C ALA A 623 38.67 -44.06 4.79
N GLU A 624 39.14 -43.81 6.01
CA GLU A 624 39.08 -44.76 7.13
C GLU A 624 37.65 -44.94 7.67
N SER A 625 36.79 -43.95 7.45
CA SER A 625 35.35 -43.98 7.73
C SER A 625 34.61 -43.20 6.64
N ALA A 626 33.28 -43.21 6.64
CA ALA A 626 32.49 -42.45 5.68
C ALA A 626 32.82 -40.95 5.75
N VAL A 627 32.93 -40.30 4.58
CA VAL A 627 33.10 -38.85 4.49
C VAL A 627 31.73 -38.21 4.72
N LEU A 628 31.62 -37.30 5.68
CA LEU A 628 30.33 -36.75 6.11
C LEU A 628 29.69 -35.75 5.14
N ASP A 629 30.50 -34.99 4.39
CA ASP A 629 30.04 -33.89 3.54
C ASP A 629 31.06 -33.58 2.43
N ARG A 630 30.86 -32.50 1.66
CA ARG A 630 31.82 -32.05 0.64
C ARG A 630 33.20 -31.78 1.23
N PRO A 631 34.26 -32.39 0.67
CA PRO A 631 35.62 -32.02 1.01
C PRO A 631 35.89 -30.54 0.71
N LYS A 632 36.68 -29.89 1.57
CA LYS A 632 37.04 -28.47 1.39
C LYS A 632 38.45 -28.32 0.86
N HIS A 633 38.68 -27.30 0.05
CA HIS A 633 40.02 -26.85 -0.32
C HIS A 633 40.27 -25.46 0.28
N PHE A 634 41.35 -25.35 1.03
CA PHE A 634 41.85 -24.09 1.56
C PHE A 634 43.27 -23.84 1.07
N ARG A 635 43.60 -22.57 0.86
CA ARG A 635 44.96 -22.12 0.56
C ARG A 635 45.43 -21.17 1.64
N ILE A 636 46.50 -21.54 2.34
CA ILE A 636 47.14 -20.70 3.37
C ILE A 636 48.56 -20.40 2.88
N GLY A 637 48.80 -19.13 2.52
CA GLY A 637 50.00 -18.72 1.80
C GLY A 637 50.15 -19.45 0.46
N THR A 638 51.25 -20.20 0.32
CA THR A 638 51.58 -20.97 -0.89
C THR A 638 51.16 -22.43 -0.84
N ARG A 639 50.48 -22.85 0.24
CA ARG A 639 50.18 -24.27 0.50
C ARG A 639 48.68 -24.52 0.38
N ASP A 640 48.35 -25.66 -0.22
CA ASP A 640 46.98 -26.17 -0.34
C ASP A 640 46.71 -27.27 0.67
N TYR A 641 45.48 -27.25 1.15
CA TYR A 641 44.96 -28.15 2.18
C TYR A 641 43.62 -28.70 1.72
N LEU A 642 43.53 -30.02 1.60
CA LEU A 642 42.29 -30.74 1.33
C LEU A 642 41.77 -31.26 2.66
N VAL A 643 40.56 -30.86 3.06
CA VAL A 643 40.03 -31.15 4.38
C VAL A 643 38.80 -32.05 4.27
N PHE A 644 38.81 -33.16 4.99
CA PHE A 644 37.73 -34.14 5.04
C PHE A 644 37.29 -34.36 6.49
N ARG A 645 35.98 -34.24 6.73
CA ARG A 645 35.34 -34.67 7.98
C ARG A 645 34.88 -36.11 7.82
N LEU A 646 35.34 -37.00 8.70
CA LEU A 646 34.93 -38.40 8.70
C LEU A 646 33.92 -38.67 9.81
N GLU A 647 33.03 -39.63 9.58
CA GLU A 647 31.94 -40.02 10.49
C GLU A 647 32.45 -40.49 11.85
N ASP A 648 33.67 -41.03 11.92
CA ASP A 648 34.28 -41.49 13.16
C ASP A 648 34.94 -40.37 14.00
N GLY A 649 34.70 -39.11 13.63
CA GLY A 649 35.22 -37.89 14.27
C GLY A 649 36.61 -37.46 13.79
N THR A 650 37.19 -38.14 12.80
CA THR A 650 38.53 -37.80 12.30
C THR A 650 38.47 -36.59 11.35
N LEU A 651 39.30 -35.57 11.60
CA LEU A 651 39.54 -34.46 10.68
C LEU A 651 40.83 -34.73 9.87
N LYS A 652 40.69 -35.07 8.59
CA LYS A 652 41.86 -35.26 7.71
C LYS A 652 42.21 -33.97 7.01
N ILE A 653 43.47 -33.56 7.11
CA ILE A 653 44.02 -32.38 6.42
C ILE A 653 45.20 -32.83 5.56
N LEU A 654 44.96 -32.93 4.25
CA LEU A 654 45.83 -33.56 3.27
C LEU A 654 46.43 -32.53 2.30
N ASN A 655 47.51 -32.90 1.61
CA ASN A 655 48.06 -32.14 0.49
C ASN A 655 47.35 -32.49 -0.83
N ARG A 656 47.73 -31.85 -1.94
CA ARG A 656 47.16 -32.09 -3.28
C ARG A 656 47.27 -33.55 -3.78
N VAL A 657 48.23 -34.32 -3.25
CA VAL A 657 48.53 -35.72 -3.61
C VAL A 657 47.75 -36.69 -2.70
N GLY A 658 47.11 -36.19 -1.64
CA GLY A 658 46.38 -37.01 -0.66
C GLY A 658 47.23 -37.52 0.50
N ASP A 659 48.48 -37.09 0.63
CA ASP A 659 49.29 -37.40 1.82
C ASP A 659 48.95 -36.44 2.96
N THR A 660 49.01 -36.91 4.21
CA THR A 660 48.75 -36.09 5.41
C THR A 660 49.65 -34.85 5.42
N ARG A 661 49.04 -33.66 5.44
CA ARG A 661 49.72 -32.37 5.50
C ARG A 661 49.82 -31.84 6.92
N VAL A 662 48.74 -31.99 7.68
CA VAL A 662 48.63 -31.58 9.08
C VAL A 662 48.06 -32.75 9.87
N ALA A 663 48.79 -33.21 10.87
CA ALA A 663 48.32 -34.27 11.75
C ALA A 663 47.35 -33.68 12.78
N VAL A 664 46.13 -34.22 12.84
CA VAL A 664 45.13 -33.93 13.87
C VAL A 664 44.92 -35.22 14.64
N ASN A 665 45.42 -35.26 15.88
CA ASN A 665 45.45 -36.48 16.69
C ASN A 665 44.18 -36.67 17.53
N GLU A 666 43.36 -35.64 17.67
CA GLU A 666 42.12 -35.66 18.44
C GLU A 666 40.94 -35.95 17.51
N LYS A 667 40.01 -36.80 17.98
CA LYS A 667 38.71 -37.01 17.33
C LYS A 667 37.72 -35.95 17.82
N ILE A 668 36.97 -35.38 16.90
CA ILE A 668 36.01 -34.31 17.15
C ILE A 668 34.61 -34.84 16.83
N ASP A 669 33.71 -34.78 17.80
CA ASP A 669 32.29 -35.13 17.57
C ASP A 669 31.59 -33.98 16.84
N PHE A 670 31.83 -33.88 15.53
CA PHE A 670 31.45 -32.73 14.70
C PHE A 670 29.98 -32.34 14.87
N SER A 671 29.74 -31.04 14.99
CA SER A 671 28.42 -30.46 14.73
C SER A 671 28.08 -30.57 13.24
N GLU A 672 26.87 -30.13 12.88
CA GLU A 672 26.48 -30.05 11.48
C GLU A 672 27.15 -28.90 10.71
N ASN A 673 27.98 -28.09 11.37
CA ASN A 673 28.68 -26.98 10.73
C ASN A 673 29.81 -27.48 9.83
N ASP A 674 30.07 -26.70 8.78
CA ASP A 674 31.18 -26.96 7.88
C ASP A 674 32.53 -26.64 8.56
N VAL A 675 33.61 -27.10 7.92
CA VAL A 675 34.96 -26.60 8.26
C VAL A 675 35.18 -25.30 7.51
N TYR A 676 35.74 -24.31 8.20
CA TYR A 676 36.09 -23.00 7.63
C TYR A 676 37.54 -22.63 7.90
N LEU A 677 38.00 -21.57 7.24
CA LEU A 677 39.28 -20.92 7.53
C LEU A 677 39.00 -19.59 8.22
N TYR A 678 39.56 -19.38 9.41
CA TYR A 678 39.46 -18.13 10.16
C TYR A 678 40.80 -17.81 10.81
N ASN A 679 41.33 -16.60 10.57
CA ASN A 679 42.67 -16.20 11.02
C ASN A 679 43.75 -17.25 10.67
N ASP A 680 43.75 -17.74 9.43
CA ASP A 680 44.66 -18.76 8.90
C ASP A 680 44.68 -20.10 9.67
N LYS A 681 43.60 -20.40 10.40
CA LYS A 681 43.40 -21.67 11.10
C LYS A 681 42.15 -22.38 10.59
N PHE A 682 42.22 -23.69 10.52
CA PHE A 682 41.03 -24.51 10.27
C PHE A 682 40.18 -24.46 11.52
N ILE A 683 38.92 -24.07 11.36
CA ILE A 683 37.96 -24.02 12.45
C ILE A 683 36.79 -24.96 12.19
N VAL A 684 36.37 -25.66 13.23
CA VAL A 684 35.23 -26.57 13.24
C VAL A 684 34.67 -26.63 14.66
N THR A 685 33.37 -26.89 14.81
CA THR A 685 32.75 -27.06 16.13
C THR A 685 32.30 -28.49 16.36
N ASP A 686 32.24 -28.88 17.63
CA ASP A 686 31.58 -30.12 18.06
C ASP A 686 30.12 -29.90 18.46
N LYS A 687 29.39 -30.98 18.73
CA LYS A 687 27.99 -30.95 19.21
C LYS A 687 27.79 -30.28 20.58
N THR A 688 28.85 -29.90 21.29
CA THR A 688 28.79 -29.20 22.58
C THR A 688 29.05 -27.69 22.48
N GLY A 689 29.25 -27.19 21.25
CA GLY A 689 29.56 -25.78 21.03
C GLY A 689 31.02 -25.41 21.32
N THR A 690 31.93 -26.39 21.36
CA THR A 690 33.37 -26.13 21.47
C THR A 690 33.94 -25.85 20.08
N LEU A 691 34.62 -24.71 19.90
CA LEU A 691 35.35 -24.38 18.68
C LEU A 691 36.77 -24.94 18.74
N PHE A 692 37.06 -25.85 17.82
CA PHE A 692 38.40 -26.39 17.57
C PHE A 692 39.07 -25.54 16.51
N SER A 693 40.22 -24.96 16.86
CA SER A 693 41.08 -24.19 15.95
C SER A 693 42.40 -24.91 15.75
N ILE A 694 42.69 -25.32 14.51
CA ILE A 694 43.89 -26.07 14.14
C ILE A 694 44.78 -25.19 13.27
N ASP A 695 46.03 -24.95 13.71
CA ASP A 695 47.02 -24.23 12.89
C ASP A 695 47.70 -25.16 11.86
N THR A 696 48.48 -24.57 10.95
CA THR A 696 49.17 -25.32 9.88
C THR A 696 50.28 -26.26 10.36
N ARG A 697 50.61 -26.25 11.67
CA ARG A 697 51.55 -27.18 12.33
C ARG A 697 50.82 -28.29 13.08
N GLY A 698 49.50 -28.28 13.11
CA GLY A 698 48.67 -29.24 13.84
C GLY A 698 48.47 -28.89 15.30
N LYS A 699 48.85 -27.67 15.72
CA LYS A 699 48.52 -27.19 17.07
C LYS A 699 47.02 -26.92 17.12
N LEU A 700 46.33 -27.70 17.95
CA LEU A 700 44.90 -27.62 18.19
C LEU A 700 44.65 -26.77 19.45
N THR A 701 43.68 -25.87 19.38
CA THR A 701 43.22 -25.00 20.47
C THR A 701 41.71 -25.07 20.57
N ASN A 702 41.18 -25.31 21.77
CA ASN A 702 39.76 -25.48 22.01
C ASN A 702 39.21 -24.28 22.77
N THR A 703 38.17 -23.64 22.24
CA THR A 703 37.48 -22.52 22.90
C THR A 703 36.03 -22.93 23.15
N ARG A 704 35.61 -22.96 24.42
CA ARG A 704 34.24 -23.29 24.78
C ARG A 704 33.38 -22.03 24.70
N PHE A 705 32.48 -21.99 23.72
CA PHE A 705 31.51 -20.90 23.58
C PHE A 705 30.19 -21.20 24.31
N ASN A 706 30.02 -22.40 24.87
CA ASN A 706 28.79 -22.86 25.52
C ASN A 706 27.57 -22.76 24.59
N LEU A 707 27.75 -23.13 23.32
CA LEU A 707 26.68 -23.11 22.32
C LEU A 707 25.80 -24.38 22.43
N ALA A 708 24.54 -24.25 22.11
CA ALA A 708 23.59 -25.36 21.97
C ALA A 708 24.01 -26.32 20.85
N LYS A 709 23.46 -27.53 20.86
CA LYS A 709 23.86 -28.61 19.93
C LYS A 709 23.62 -28.26 18.45
N ASP A 710 22.59 -27.49 18.19
CA ASP A 710 22.08 -27.05 16.90
C ASP A 710 22.58 -25.66 16.48
N HIS A 711 23.58 -25.11 17.18
CA HIS A 711 24.19 -23.83 16.79
C HIS A 711 24.68 -23.83 15.34
N GLY A 712 24.48 -22.70 14.68
CA GLY A 712 24.98 -22.44 13.34
C GLY A 712 26.30 -21.68 13.34
N MET A 713 27.16 -22.00 12.37
CA MET A 713 28.42 -21.31 12.14
C MET A 713 28.68 -21.11 10.65
N ASP A 714 29.09 -19.91 10.28
CA ASP A 714 29.69 -19.58 9.00
C ASP A 714 30.87 -18.63 9.21
N ALA A 715 31.88 -18.75 8.36
CA ALA A 715 33.10 -17.97 8.50
C ALA A 715 33.83 -17.73 7.19
N THR A 716 34.45 -16.55 7.13
CA THR A 716 35.52 -16.22 6.19
C THR A 716 36.84 -16.12 6.95
N VAL A 717 37.93 -15.89 6.24
CA VAL A 717 39.25 -15.66 6.84
C VAL A 717 39.30 -14.55 7.88
N LYS A 718 38.35 -13.59 7.84
CA LYS A 718 38.31 -12.39 8.70
C LYS A 718 37.03 -12.23 9.52
N THR A 719 36.01 -13.06 9.29
CA THR A 719 34.69 -12.90 9.89
C THR A 719 34.22 -14.25 10.39
N LEU A 720 33.87 -14.32 11.67
CA LEU A 720 33.19 -15.45 12.28
C LEU A 720 31.77 -15.03 12.63
N CYS A 721 30.79 -15.80 12.15
CA CYS A 721 29.39 -15.66 12.49
C CYS A 721 28.91 -16.92 13.22
N LEU A 722 28.20 -16.72 14.33
CA LEU A 722 27.58 -17.79 15.11
C LEU A 722 26.11 -17.45 15.33
N MET A 723 25.23 -18.43 15.09
CA MET A 723 23.82 -18.34 15.44
C MET A 723 23.56 -19.38 16.54
N ASN A 724 23.11 -18.94 17.71
CA ASN A 724 22.82 -19.83 18.83
C ASN A 724 21.52 -19.44 19.50
N ASP A 725 20.55 -20.36 19.53
CA ASP A 725 19.19 -20.08 19.97
C ASP A 725 18.62 -18.86 19.23
N ASN A 726 18.40 -17.75 19.92
CA ASN A 726 17.93 -16.47 19.37
C ASN A 726 19.01 -15.37 19.37
N GLU A 727 20.30 -15.72 19.48
CA GLU A 727 21.40 -14.75 19.44
C GLU A 727 22.31 -14.97 18.22
N LEU A 728 22.39 -13.96 17.36
CA LEU A 728 23.34 -13.89 16.24
C LEU A 728 24.57 -13.10 16.67
N THR A 729 25.77 -13.68 16.54
CA THR A 729 27.04 -13.00 16.76
C THR A 729 27.79 -12.84 15.43
N ILE A 730 28.20 -11.61 15.09
CA ILE A 730 29.01 -11.27 13.91
C ILE A 730 30.25 -10.51 14.37
N LYS A 731 31.45 -11.07 14.19
CA LYS A 731 32.72 -10.48 14.66
C LYS A 731 32.71 -10.10 16.15
N GLY A 732 31.94 -10.82 16.97
CA GLY A 732 31.77 -10.54 18.40
C GLY A 732 30.66 -9.54 18.74
N ASN A 733 30.11 -8.82 17.76
CA ASN A 733 28.90 -8.01 17.95
C ASN A 733 27.67 -8.93 17.99
N LYS A 734 26.70 -8.61 18.83
CA LYS A 734 25.52 -9.44 19.07
C LYS A 734 24.25 -8.74 18.57
N ALA A 735 23.35 -9.52 17.97
CA ALA A 735 21.98 -9.16 17.69
C ALA A 735 21.05 -10.19 18.36
N SER A 736 20.17 -9.71 19.23
CA SER A 736 19.12 -10.52 19.84
C SER A 736 17.91 -10.55 18.92
N LEU A 737 17.43 -11.76 18.64
CA LEU A 737 16.27 -12.04 17.82
C LEU A 737 15.13 -12.58 18.70
N ASP A 738 13.93 -12.66 18.15
CA ASP A 738 12.79 -13.29 18.82
C ASP A 738 13.04 -14.79 19.03
N LEU A 739 12.33 -15.41 19.96
CA LEU A 739 12.41 -16.85 20.16
C LEU A 739 11.88 -17.57 18.90
N GLY A 740 12.70 -18.44 18.32
CA GLY A 740 12.39 -19.15 17.09
C GLY A 740 13.47 -20.19 16.77
N VAL A 741 13.32 -20.88 15.64
CA VAL A 741 14.31 -21.86 15.18
C VAL A 741 15.04 -21.28 13.98
N TYR A 742 16.31 -20.98 14.15
CA TYR A 742 17.08 -20.26 13.14
C TYR A 742 18.00 -21.17 12.35
N THR A 743 18.11 -20.88 11.05
CA THR A 743 19.10 -21.51 10.19
C THR A 743 20.51 -21.09 10.60
N LYS A 744 21.51 -21.85 10.13
CA LYS A 744 22.92 -21.42 10.19
C LYS A 744 23.07 -20.03 9.53
N PRO A 745 23.94 -19.16 10.07
CA PRO A 745 24.18 -17.87 9.46
C PRO A 745 24.82 -18.08 8.09
N ARG A 746 24.59 -17.14 7.18
CA ARG A 746 25.20 -17.16 5.85
C ARG A 746 25.82 -15.82 5.52
N ILE A 747 27.12 -15.83 5.21
CA ILE A 747 27.90 -14.65 4.87
C ILE A 747 27.89 -14.47 3.34
N PHE A 748 27.48 -13.28 2.89
CA PHE A 748 27.63 -12.82 1.52
C PHE A 748 28.62 -11.66 1.47
N TYR A 749 29.52 -11.68 0.49
CA TYR A 749 30.46 -10.60 0.23
C TYR A 749 30.20 -10.03 -1.17
N VAL A 750 29.60 -8.85 -1.23
CA VAL A 750 29.21 -8.18 -2.48
C VAL A 750 29.64 -6.73 -2.41
N TYR A 751 30.36 -6.23 -3.42
CA TYR A 751 30.86 -4.84 -3.50
C TYR A 751 31.53 -4.32 -2.22
N ASP A 752 32.45 -5.10 -1.66
CA ASP A 752 33.19 -4.80 -0.43
C ASP A 752 32.34 -4.64 0.84
N LYS A 753 31.09 -5.11 0.79
CA LYS A 753 30.19 -5.18 1.93
C LYS A 753 29.94 -6.64 2.32
N ILE A 754 29.84 -6.85 3.63
CA ILE A 754 29.42 -8.12 4.22
C ILE A 754 27.94 -8.00 4.57
N TYR A 755 27.17 -8.97 4.09
CA TYR A 755 25.80 -9.21 4.50
C TYR A 755 25.76 -10.55 5.22
N VAL A 756 25.04 -10.63 6.34
CA VAL A 756 24.86 -11.88 7.09
C VAL A 756 23.37 -12.14 7.21
N SER A 757 22.92 -13.31 6.75
CA SER A 757 21.51 -13.69 6.88
C SER A 757 21.32 -14.86 7.83
N VAL A 758 20.18 -14.86 8.52
CA VAL A 758 19.60 -16.03 9.21
C VAL A 758 18.12 -16.06 8.88
N THR A 759 17.53 -17.25 8.79
CA THR A 759 16.09 -17.41 8.57
C THR A 759 15.50 -18.12 9.79
N ASP A 760 14.43 -17.57 10.35
CA ASP A 760 13.56 -18.30 11.28
C ASP A 760 12.62 -19.19 10.46
N ILE A 761 12.81 -20.50 10.55
CA ILE A 761 12.00 -21.47 9.80
C ILE A 761 10.61 -21.68 10.41
N GLN A 762 10.39 -21.31 11.68
CA GLN A 762 9.08 -21.42 12.31
C GLN A 762 8.18 -20.27 11.89
N THR A 763 8.70 -19.03 11.95
CA THR A 763 7.94 -17.84 11.56
C THR A 763 8.09 -17.45 10.09
N GLN A 764 8.89 -18.21 9.33
CA GLN A 764 9.15 -18.02 7.90
C GLN A 764 9.67 -16.61 7.58
N ARG A 765 10.64 -16.15 8.38
CA ARG A 765 11.22 -14.81 8.30
C ARG A 765 12.72 -14.86 8.07
N ALA A 766 13.19 -14.28 6.96
CA ALA A 766 14.61 -14.04 6.73
C ALA A 766 15.02 -12.69 7.29
N TYR A 767 16.14 -12.66 8.00
CA TYR A 767 16.79 -11.47 8.53
C TYR A 767 18.08 -11.22 7.76
N LEU A 768 18.47 -9.95 7.64
CA LEU A 768 19.72 -9.54 7.00
C LEU A 768 20.42 -8.47 7.84
N PHE A 769 21.71 -8.66 8.09
CA PHE A 769 22.53 -7.82 8.93
C PHE A 769 23.80 -7.38 8.22
N ASP A 770 24.30 -6.20 8.59
CA ASP A 770 25.63 -5.74 8.20
C ASP A 770 26.73 -6.44 9.04
N SER A 771 27.99 -6.06 8.81
CA SER A 771 29.12 -6.66 9.52
C SER A 771 29.23 -6.29 11.01
N ASN A 772 28.41 -5.36 11.49
CA ASN A 772 28.31 -4.92 12.88
C ASN A 772 27.11 -5.53 13.60
N ALA A 773 26.40 -6.48 12.98
CA ALA A 773 25.14 -7.04 13.48
C ALA A 773 23.99 -6.02 13.56
N ILE A 774 24.02 -4.99 12.71
CA ILE A 774 22.92 -4.03 12.56
C ILE A 774 21.98 -4.54 11.45
N PRO A 775 20.67 -4.69 11.71
CA PRO A 775 19.71 -5.15 10.70
C PRO A 775 19.54 -4.12 9.58
N PHE A 776 19.37 -4.59 8.34
CA PHE A 776 19.04 -3.73 7.20
C PHE A 776 17.58 -3.26 7.28
N THR A 777 17.31 -2.03 6.84
CA THR A 777 15.96 -1.47 6.76
C THR A 777 15.05 -2.35 5.89
N GLY A 778 13.83 -2.63 6.37
CA GLY A 778 12.87 -3.48 5.68
C GLY A 778 13.03 -4.98 5.94
N PHE A 779 13.94 -5.40 6.83
CA PHE A 779 14.01 -6.76 7.34
C PHE A 779 13.40 -6.87 8.76
N PRO A 780 12.85 -8.04 9.14
CA PRO A 780 12.80 -9.28 8.35
C PRO A 780 11.80 -9.24 7.19
N VAL A 781 12.03 -10.10 6.19
CA VAL A 781 11.09 -10.36 5.09
C VAL A 781 10.60 -11.79 5.12
N TYR A 782 9.46 -12.05 4.48
CA TYR A 782 8.95 -13.40 4.38
C TYR A 782 9.84 -14.30 3.50
N ALA A 783 10.27 -15.43 4.06
CA ALA A 783 11.09 -16.43 3.39
C ALA A 783 10.96 -17.79 4.09
N ASN A 784 10.50 -18.81 3.35
CA ASN A 784 10.34 -20.17 3.84
C ASN A 784 11.61 -21.04 3.61
N SER A 785 12.77 -20.39 3.54
CA SER A 785 14.09 -21.03 3.40
C SER A 785 15.22 -20.06 3.74
N PRO A 786 16.48 -20.53 3.90
CA PRO A 786 17.64 -19.66 3.75
C PRO A 786 17.57 -18.85 2.44
N ILE A 787 18.14 -17.65 2.42
CA ILE A 787 18.20 -16.82 1.22
C ILE A 787 19.47 -17.11 0.40
N ASP A 788 19.45 -16.79 -0.90
CA ASP A 788 20.65 -16.43 -1.67
C ASP A 788 20.64 -14.93 -1.97
N LEU A 789 21.80 -14.30 -2.11
CA LEU A 789 21.94 -12.84 -2.28
C LEU A 789 22.98 -12.54 -3.35
N SER A 790 22.63 -11.69 -4.30
CA SER A 790 23.52 -11.17 -5.34
C SER A 790 22.95 -9.90 -5.97
N ASP A 791 23.79 -9.12 -6.63
CA ASP A 791 23.33 -8.19 -7.68
C ASP A 791 22.97 -9.00 -8.93
N ILE A 792 21.70 -8.95 -9.35
CA ILE A 792 21.18 -9.80 -10.44
C ILE A 792 21.18 -9.14 -11.81
N ASP A 793 21.14 -7.80 -11.89
CA ASP A 793 21.02 -7.06 -13.16
C ASP A 793 22.19 -6.09 -13.44
N ASN A 794 23.20 -6.07 -12.56
CA ASN A 794 24.42 -5.26 -12.56
C ASN A 794 24.19 -3.77 -12.26
N ASP A 795 23.15 -3.44 -11.49
CA ASP A 795 22.82 -2.06 -11.10
C ASP A 795 23.52 -1.61 -9.79
N ARG A 796 24.33 -2.50 -9.19
CA ARG A 796 25.00 -2.35 -7.88
C ARG A 796 24.06 -2.35 -6.68
N ARG A 797 22.81 -2.76 -6.85
CA ARG A 797 21.89 -3.13 -5.79
C ARG A 797 21.94 -4.64 -5.63
N VAL A 798 21.48 -5.11 -4.49
CA VAL A 798 21.44 -6.55 -4.22
C VAL A 798 20.00 -6.99 -4.13
N GLU A 799 19.75 -8.17 -4.66
CA GLU A 799 18.50 -8.88 -4.55
C GLU A 799 18.71 -10.14 -3.73
N ILE A 800 17.61 -10.61 -3.15
CA ILE A 800 17.58 -11.88 -2.44
C ILE A 800 16.57 -12.81 -3.08
N ALA A 801 16.88 -14.10 -3.14
CA ALA A 801 15.98 -15.15 -3.59
C ALA A 801 15.73 -16.14 -2.45
N ALA A 802 14.46 -16.53 -2.26
CA ALA A 802 14.06 -17.51 -1.26
C ALA A 802 12.85 -18.32 -1.71
N LYS A 803 12.61 -19.45 -1.04
CA LYS A 803 11.33 -20.15 -1.11
C LYS A 803 10.22 -19.24 -0.56
N PHE A 804 9.12 -19.14 -1.28
CA PHE A 804 7.94 -18.39 -0.88
C PHE A 804 6.91 -19.35 -0.29
N GLU A 805 6.14 -20.04 -1.14
CA GLU A 805 5.27 -21.15 -0.73
C GLU A 805 5.95 -22.50 -0.99
N GLU A 806 5.23 -23.62 -0.80
CA GLU A 806 5.79 -24.95 -1.03
C GLU A 806 6.36 -25.12 -2.44
N ASN A 807 5.63 -24.67 -3.46
CA ASN A 807 5.98 -24.78 -4.87
C ASN A 807 6.31 -23.43 -5.54
N SER A 808 6.61 -22.39 -4.78
CA SER A 808 6.96 -21.09 -5.34
C SER A 808 8.21 -20.47 -4.71
N LEU A 809 8.86 -19.59 -5.47
CA LEU A 809 9.99 -18.78 -5.01
C LEU A 809 9.70 -17.30 -5.24
N ILE A 810 10.32 -16.46 -4.41
CA ILE A 810 10.23 -15.01 -4.48
C ILE A 810 11.63 -14.41 -4.62
N VAL A 811 11.71 -13.31 -5.36
CA VAL A 811 12.89 -12.45 -5.42
C VAL A 811 12.51 -11.08 -4.89
N TYR A 812 13.31 -10.54 -3.97
CA TYR A 812 13.16 -9.17 -3.47
C TYR A 812 14.31 -8.28 -3.95
N SER A 813 14.03 -7.00 -4.20
CA SER A 813 15.02 -5.94 -4.45
C SER A 813 15.19 -5.08 -3.19
N LEU A 814 16.44 -4.77 -2.85
CA LEU A 814 16.78 -3.85 -1.75
C LEU A 814 17.02 -2.45 -2.35
N ASN A 815 16.13 -1.49 -2.08
CA ASN A 815 16.18 -0.13 -2.64
C ASN A 815 16.90 0.89 -1.77
#